data_AF-A0A151ZDH2-F1
#
_entry.id   AF-A0A151ZDH2-F1
#
_cell.length_a   1.000
_cell.length_b   1.000
_cell.length_c   1.000
_cell.angle_alpha   90.00
_cell.angle_beta   90.00
_cell.angle_gamma   90.00
#
_symmetry.space_group_name_H-M   'P 1'
#
loop_
_entity.id
_entity.type
_entity.pdbx_description
1 polymer ?
#
loop_
_entity_poly.entity_id
_entity_poly.type
_entity_poly.pdbx_seq_one_letter_code
_entity_poly.pdbx_strand_id
1 'polypeptide(L)'
;MIDGINGFSIAITKNDLRNYFLCGDINDDGYDEIIIRVSNGQLKIIYGHAGPFKNDFSTFDGIGGFVVDYVSASQTHYASYQVLCDFNGDGIKDLIFNTNEDVFVLYGLGKGKKFPIQAGNFNINYVSSGNYGHIMNYRKSINLGCGDLNNDGIDDLVILSDGIGNVIFGLKTYKYAEYKPVLNGTNGFTMDIQANENKYILQSGFGDFNGDGLQDMAVASKDSKSIYMIYGKKGGIWESHFDISSGNSSEVVKWVRDVSSPQEICLSMYVGDFNGDGISDISCNVYSLEYTWGVFGTTMKLPSVYDLNIKTSPLFGDCRGFIILNTAIDFSTWTDFNNDGVQDLIIYFNNGENYILFGEKTITSASLNIINTSINSNGESRFLESNFNPNSSGNCNVQFITFKVLDSIDASDQLSFSSSSNISSDVVSISNSELQVFNTNRDPNFLHSLSNVLYKTNRNSSFVTISITYLNIINDTIKIFISNPTINTTSAKPATVPITTSTATTGTETTGTATTGTATTGTATTGTATTGAATTGTATTGAATTGTATTGTATTGTATTGTATTGTVSTSTPPITTTATTTANKPPVTAIATTSPSTQVQQNNTVNNDCICVRGQICLPNSHICVNQFDVYQGESCFQLSCALGYRCIEKTNQIYKCVKQDYCITCADITCTSPYRCILVLNTSQKCKYQPTCSN
;
A
#
# COMPACT_ATOMS: atom_id res chain seq x y z
N MET A 1 8.72 20.49 19.83
CA MET A 1 8.64 20.10 21.26
C MET A 1 7.97 18.74 21.27
N ILE A 2 8.44 17.77 22.04
CA ILE A 2 7.81 16.44 22.12
C ILE A 2 6.74 16.52 23.20
N ASP A 3 5.47 16.62 22.79
CA ASP A 3 4.33 16.96 23.63
C ASP A 3 3.11 16.03 23.44
N GLY A 4 3.24 14.99 22.62
CA GLY A 4 2.16 14.07 22.26
C GLY A 4 1.36 14.49 21.02
N ILE A 5 1.42 15.77 20.63
CA ILE A 5 0.83 16.30 19.38
C ILE A 5 1.90 16.30 18.29
N ASN A 6 3.07 16.85 18.60
CA ASN A 6 4.22 17.02 17.71
C ASN A 6 5.25 15.88 17.88
N GLY A 7 4.78 14.69 18.26
CA GLY A 7 5.57 13.49 18.55
C GLY A 7 5.67 13.15 20.04
N PHE A 8 6.19 11.95 20.32
CA PHE A 8 6.40 11.37 21.65
C PHE A 8 7.81 10.78 21.79
N SER A 9 8.29 10.58 23.03
CA SER A 9 9.57 9.90 23.31
C SER A 9 9.37 8.44 23.71
N ILE A 10 10.30 7.58 23.30
CA ILE A 10 10.40 6.19 23.78
C ILE A 10 11.76 6.01 24.44
N ALA A 11 11.79 5.54 25.68
CA ALA A 11 13.03 5.28 26.41
C ALA A 11 13.65 3.94 25.95
N ILE A 12 14.64 4.04 25.05
CA ILE A 12 15.44 2.92 24.52
C ILE A 12 16.90 3.37 24.49
N THR A 13 17.86 2.59 25.01
CA THR A 13 19.27 2.91 24.84
C THR A 13 19.81 2.35 23.52
N LYS A 14 20.90 2.92 22.97
CA LYS A 14 21.52 2.42 21.73
C LYS A 14 21.92 0.93 21.82
N ASN A 15 22.23 0.44 23.03
CA ASN A 15 22.58 -0.97 23.25
C ASN A 15 21.34 -1.89 23.34
N ASP A 16 20.14 -1.31 23.43
CA ASP A 16 18.89 -2.07 23.53
C ASP A 16 18.27 -2.40 22.17
N LEU A 17 18.59 -1.63 21.13
CA LEU A 17 18.13 -1.91 19.76
C LEU A 17 18.96 -3.05 19.16
N ARG A 18 18.42 -4.27 19.21
CA ARG A 18 19.05 -5.46 18.60
C ARG A 18 18.46 -5.84 17.26
N ASN A 19 17.20 -5.50 17.02
CA ASN A 19 16.43 -5.79 15.81
C ASN A 19 15.42 -4.68 15.54
N TYR A 20 14.85 -4.70 14.32
CA TYR A 20 14.07 -3.61 13.74
C TYR A 20 12.80 -3.25 14.53
N PHE A 21 12.42 -1.99 14.43
CA PHE A 21 11.04 -1.56 14.65
C PHE A 21 10.16 -2.25 13.61
N LEU A 22 8.98 -2.68 14.02
CA LEU A 22 7.98 -3.29 13.15
C LEU A 22 6.67 -2.53 13.34
N CYS A 23 6.04 -2.16 12.24
CA CYS A 23 4.76 -1.45 12.23
C CYS A 23 3.70 -2.28 11.51
N GLY A 24 2.47 -2.20 11.98
CA GLY A 24 1.31 -2.81 11.35
C GLY A 24 0.12 -2.90 12.30
N ASP A 25 -1.09 -2.75 11.78
CA ASP A 25 -2.32 -2.88 12.55
C ASP A 25 -2.57 -4.35 13.00
N ILE A 26 -2.43 -4.60 14.30
CA ILE A 26 -2.69 -5.92 14.92
C ILE A 26 -4.05 -5.98 15.63
N ASN A 27 -4.89 -4.95 15.47
CA ASN A 27 -6.15 -4.79 16.19
C ASN A 27 -7.36 -4.40 15.30
N ASP A 28 -7.15 -4.16 14.00
CA ASP A 28 -8.15 -3.73 13.00
C ASP A 28 -8.90 -2.48 13.49
N ASP A 29 -8.15 -1.40 13.78
CA ASP A 29 -8.69 -0.04 13.98
C ASP A 29 -8.27 0.98 12.91
N GLY A 30 -7.42 0.56 11.97
CA GLY A 30 -6.93 1.37 10.86
C GLY A 30 -5.68 2.18 11.18
N TYR A 31 -5.00 1.93 12.29
CA TYR A 31 -3.71 2.53 12.64
C TYR A 31 -2.67 1.47 12.99
N ASP A 32 -1.46 1.63 12.45
CA ASP A 32 -0.36 0.71 12.76
C ASP A 32 0.09 0.82 14.22
N GLU A 33 0.23 -0.33 14.89
CA GLU A 33 0.98 -0.44 16.13
C GLU A 33 2.47 -0.21 15.86
N ILE A 34 3.20 0.30 16.86
CA ILE A 34 4.68 0.34 16.84
C ILE A 34 5.22 -0.74 17.78
N ILE A 35 5.92 -1.72 17.21
CA ILE A 35 6.40 -2.92 17.90
C ILE A 35 7.93 -2.90 17.96
N ILE A 36 8.47 -3.05 19.17
CA ILE A 36 9.90 -2.85 19.47
C ILE A 36 10.43 -4.06 20.26
N ARG A 37 11.51 -4.68 19.78
CA ARG A 37 12.25 -5.70 20.54
C ARG A 37 13.50 -5.09 21.16
N VAL A 38 13.58 -5.14 22.48
CA VAL A 38 14.75 -4.65 23.24
C VAL A 38 15.72 -5.79 23.60
N SER A 39 16.98 -5.44 23.90
CA SER A 39 18.12 -6.36 24.12
C SER A 39 17.89 -7.49 25.13
N ASN A 40 17.04 -7.28 26.13
CA ASN A 40 16.70 -8.28 27.14
C ASN A 40 15.66 -9.31 26.65
N GLY A 41 15.17 -9.19 25.42
CA GLY A 41 14.17 -10.08 24.80
C GLY A 41 12.71 -9.65 24.98
N GLN A 42 12.44 -8.58 25.72
CA GLN A 42 11.10 -8.01 25.91
C GLN A 42 10.58 -7.36 24.60
N LEU A 43 9.28 -7.50 24.34
CA LEU A 43 8.57 -6.70 23.32
C LEU A 43 7.86 -5.52 23.99
N LYS A 44 7.92 -4.35 23.36
CA LYS A 44 7.15 -3.15 23.72
C LYS A 44 6.28 -2.78 22.52
N ILE A 45 4.97 -2.65 22.75
CA ILE A 45 3.97 -2.35 21.73
C ILE A 45 3.28 -1.03 22.10
N ILE A 46 3.23 -0.07 21.18
CA ILE A 46 2.46 1.17 21.31
C ILE A 46 1.28 1.05 20.35
N TYR A 47 0.06 1.29 20.85
CA TYR A 47 -1.15 1.27 20.02
C TYR A 47 -1.18 2.48 19.08
N GLY A 48 -1.48 2.25 17.81
CA GLY A 48 -1.77 3.30 16.85
C GLY A 48 -3.04 4.08 17.21
N HIS A 49 -3.10 5.36 16.81
CA HIS A 49 -4.33 6.16 16.71
C HIS A 49 -4.03 7.53 16.09
N ALA A 50 -5.06 8.31 15.75
CA ALA A 50 -4.98 9.69 15.24
C ALA A 50 -4.34 10.74 16.19
N GLY A 51 -3.73 10.32 17.31
CA GLY A 51 -3.24 11.20 18.37
C GLY A 51 -4.35 11.91 19.17
N PRO A 52 -3.97 12.85 20.07
CA PRO A 52 -2.61 13.06 20.55
C PRO A 52 -2.13 11.89 21.41
N PHE A 53 -0.87 11.50 21.24
CA PHE A 53 -0.24 10.40 21.98
C PHE A 53 0.17 10.80 23.40
N LYS A 54 0.46 9.82 24.25
CA LYS A 54 1.24 10.04 25.47
C LYS A 54 2.62 10.55 25.07
N ASN A 55 3.07 11.68 25.63
CA ASN A 55 4.34 12.31 25.23
C ASN A 55 5.59 11.49 25.61
N ASP A 56 5.48 10.54 26.53
CA ASP A 56 6.57 9.67 26.97
C ASP A 56 6.12 8.21 27.24
N PHE A 57 6.77 7.26 26.57
CA PHE A 57 6.60 5.81 26.73
C PHE A 57 7.73 5.16 27.55
N SER A 58 8.29 5.87 28.53
CA SER A 58 9.15 5.28 29.57
C SER A 58 8.44 4.22 30.42
N THR A 59 7.11 4.32 30.53
CA THR A 59 6.24 3.41 31.29
C THR A 59 5.00 3.05 30.47
N PHE A 60 4.64 1.77 30.50
CA PHE A 60 3.45 1.23 29.83
C PHE A 60 2.37 0.97 30.89
N ASP A 61 1.17 1.46 30.63
CA ASP A 61 0.01 1.37 31.53
C ASP A 61 -1.05 0.35 31.03
N GLY A 62 -0.94 -0.10 29.78
CA GLY A 62 -1.91 -0.96 29.09
C GLY A 62 -2.95 -0.18 28.28
N ILE A 63 -2.95 1.16 28.34
CA ILE A 63 -3.92 2.01 27.64
C ILE A 63 -3.36 2.45 26.29
N GLY A 64 -2.22 3.14 26.30
CA GLY A 64 -1.52 3.60 25.08
C GLY A 64 -0.58 2.55 24.47
N GLY A 65 -0.37 1.43 25.16
CA GLY A 65 0.54 0.37 24.74
C GLY A 65 0.75 -0.63 25.86
N PHE A 66 1.48 -1.70 25.56
CA PHE A 66 1.78 -2.77 26.51
C PHE A 66 3.15 -3.41 26.27
N VAL A 67 3.53 -4.27 27.20
CA VAL A 67 4.81 -4.99 27.23
C VAL A 67 4.53 -6.48 27.22
N VAL A 68 5.30 -7.26 26.45
CA VAL A 68 5.37 -8.72 26.60
C VAL A 68 6.69 -9.05 27.28
N ASP A 69 6.60 -9.40 28.57
CA ASP A 69 7.75 -9.84 29.36
C ASP A 69 8.12 -11.28 29.02
N TYR A 70 9.39 -11.51 28.67
CA TYR A 70 9.98 -12.85 28.59
C TYR A 70 11.42 -12.84 29.11
N VAL A 71 11.77 -13.85 29.90
CA VAL A 71 13.08 -13.97 30.57
C VAL A 71 13.72 -15.32 30.25
N SER A 72 14.52 -15.36 29.19
CA SER A 72 15.72 -16.22 29.07
C SER A 72 16.40 -16.01 27.72
N ALA A 73 17.56 -15.36 27.73
CA ALA A 73 18.52 -15.39 26.63
C ALA A 73 19.94 -15.51 27.22
N SER A 74 20.26 -16.68 27.78
CA SER A 74 21.63 -17.00 28.22
C SER A 74 22.63 -17.07 27.04
N GLN A 75 22.12 -17.11 25.80
CA GLN A 75 22.86 -16.95 24.57
C GLN A 75 22.19 -15.87 23.71
N THR A 76 22.91 -14.79 23.43
CA THR A 76 22.35 -13.56 22.86
C THR A 76 22.09 -13.61 21.34
N HIS A 77 22.24 -14.76 20.69
CA HIS A 77 22.19 -14.88 19.21
C HIS A 77 20.96 -15.61 18.66
N TYR A 78 20.14 -16.25 19.50
CA TYR A 78 19.13 -17.26 19.09
C TYR A 78 17.66 -16.90 19.45
N ALA A 79 17.33 -15.63 19.71
CA ALA A 79 16.03 -15.28 20.32
C ALA A 79 15.65 -13.78 20.20
N SER A 80 15.47 -13.20 19.00
CA SER A 80 15.24 -11.74 18.89
C SER A 80 14.39 -11.25 17.71
N TYR A 81 13.82 -12.12 16.87
CA TYR A 81 13.06 -11.69 15.69
C TYR A 81 11.56 -11.65 15.94
N GLN A 82 10.88 -10.80 15.17
CA GLN A 82 9.44 -10.69 15.08
C GLN A 82 9.05 -10.33 13.64
N VAL A 83 7.88 -10.81 13.21
CA VAL A 83 7.23 -10.52 11.92
C VAL A 83 5.73 -10.34 12.15
N LEU A 84 5.05 -9.67 11.21
CA LEU A 84 3.59 -9.52 11.19
C LEU A 84 3.01 -10.34 10.03
N CYS A 85 2.03 -11.19 10.33
CA CYS A 85 1.47 -12.18 9.41
C CYS A 85 -0.01 -12.38 9.64
N ASP A 86 -0.84 -12.45 8.61
CA ASP A 86 -2.16 -13.09 8.73
C ASP A 86 -1.99 -14.61 8.60
N PHE A 87 -1.36 -15.22 9.60
CA PHE A 87 -1.02 -16.66 9.60
C PHE A 87 -2.26 -17.53 9.90
N ASN A 88 -3.31 -16.90 10.44
CA ASN A 88 -4.58 -17.53 10.73
C ASN A 88 -5.66 -17.30 9.64
N GLY A 89 -5.45 -16.40 8.68
CA GLY A 89 -6.34 -16.15 7.55
C GLY A 89 -7.66 -15.45 7.92
N ASP A 90 -7.67 -14.61 8.95
CA ASP A 90 -8.82 -13.80 9.39
C ASP A 90 -8.83 -12.36 8.85
N GLY A 91 -7.76 -11.95 8.16
CA GLY A 91 -7.57 -10.62 7.57
C GLY A 91 -6.81 -9.63 8.46
N ILE A 92 -6.36 -10.04 9.64
CA ILE A 92 -5.68 -9.19 10.64
C ILE A 92 -4.24 -9.67 10.81
N LYS A 93 -3.29 -8.76 11.05
CA LYS A 93 -1.90 -9.18 11.29
C LYS A 93 -1.72 -9.73 12.70
N ASP A 94 -1.30 -10.99 12.78
CA ASP A 94 -0.76 -11.65 13.95
C ASP A 94 0.68 -11.21 14.22
N LEU A 95 1.05 -11.08 15.49
CA LEU A 95 2.43 -10.84 15.92
C LEU A 95 3.15 -12.16 16.19
N ILE A 96 4.05 -12.53 15.28
CA ILE A 96 4.86 -13.75 15.41
C ILE A 96 6.26 -13.39 15.87
N PHE A 97 6.80 -14.06 16.89
CA PHE A 97 8.13 -13.79 17.43
C PHE A 97 8.79 -15.01 18.04
N ASN A 98 10.12 -15.03 18.03
CA ASN A 98 10.88 -16.18 18.51
C ASN A 98 11.57 -15.99 19.87
N THR A 99 11.79 -17.12 20.53
CA THR A 99 12.61 -17.31 21.74
C THR A 99 13.64 -18.41 21.49
N ASN A 100 14.47 -18.72 22.49
CA ASN A 100 15.45 -19.82 22.37
C ASN A 100 14.77 -21.20 22.25
N GLU A 101 13.56 -21.36 22.77
CA GLU A 101 12.84 -22.64 22.84
C GLU A 101 11.72 -22.76 21.81
N ASP A 102 10.91 -21.71 21.67
CA ASP A 102 9.64 -21.72 20.94
C ASP A 102 9.46 -20.45 20.08
N VAL A 103 8.66 -20.59 19.02
CA VAL A 103 8.07 -19.49 18.27
C VAL A 103 6.64 -19.29 18.74
N PHE A 104 6.28 -18.05 19.05
CA PHE A 104 4.96 -17.63 19.51
C PHE A 104 4.22 -16.95 18.37
N VAL A 105 2.95 -17.29 18.18
CA VAL A 105 2.01 -16.60 17.29
C VAL A 105 0.95 -15.96 18.19
N LEU A 106 0.97 -14.64 18.34
CA LEU A 106 -0.05 -13.86 19.04
C LEU A 106 -1.07 -13.37 18.00
N TYR A 107 -2.30 -13.87 18.07
CA TYR A 107 -3.32 -13.53 17.07
C TYR A 107 -3.77 -12.07 17.14
N GLY A 108 -4.02 -11.48 15.97
CA GLY A 108 -4.64 -10.17 15.84
C GLY A 108 -6.02 -10.10 16.52
N LEU A 109 -6.46 -8.89 16.92
CA LEU A 109 -7.67 -8.71 17.72
C LEU A 109 -8.67 -7.73 17.10
N GLY A 110 -9.49 -8.22 16.19
CA GLY A 110 -10.26 -7.34 15.32
C GLY A 110 -11.26 -6.38 15.99
N LYS A 111 -11.44 -5.21 15.34
CA LYS A 111 -12.33 -4.09 15.67
C LYS A 111 -11.88 -3.24 16.86
N GLY A 112 -10.62 -2.83 16.90
CA GLY A 112 -10.11 -1.97 17.97
C GLY A 112 -9.98 -2.65 19.32
N LYS A 113 -9.91 -3.99 19.36
CA LYS A 113 -9.89 -4.71 20.64
C LYS A 113 -8.48 -4.78 21.19
N LYS A 114 -8.32 -4.35 22.44
CA LYS A 114 -7.06 -4.42 23.16
C LYS A 114 -6.86 -5.77 23.82
N PHE A 115 -5.62 -6.24 23.83
CA PHE A 115 -5.20 -7.45 24.53
C PHE A 115 -5.48 -7.37 26.04
N PRO A 116 -5.61 -8.51 26.76
CA PRO A 116 -5.82 -8.56 28.21
C PRO A 116 -4.55 -8.16 28.97
N ILE A 117 -4.36 -6.85 29.17
CA ILE A 117 -3.20 -6.28 29.85
C ILE A 117 -3.44 -6.12 31.35
N GLN A 118 -2.46 -6.51 32.17
CA GLN A 118 -2.42 -6.24 33.61
C GLN A 118 -1.22 -5.35 33.96
N ALA A 119 -1.48 -4.13 34.44
CA ALA A 119 -0.46 -3.16 34.84
C ALA A 119 0.66 -3.00 33.77
N GLY A 120 0.26 -2.69 32.53
CA GLY A 120 1.19 -2.54 31.39
C GLY A 120 1.66 -3.83 30.73
N ASN A 121 1.47 -5.00 31.33
CA ASN A 121 2.05 -6.26 30.87
C ASN A 121 1.01 -7.25 30.32
N PHE A 122 1.29 -7.81 29.15
CA PHE A 122 0.57 -8.94 28.56
C PHE A 122 1.18 -10.24 29.09
N ASN A 123 0.34 -11.13 29.62
CA ASN A 123 0.79 -12.44 30.10
C ASN A 123 0.92 -13.41 28.93
N ILE A 124 2.16 -13.72 28.53
CA ILE A 124 2.45 -14.60 27.39
C ILE A 124 1.85 -16.01 27.51
N ASN A 125 1.50 -16.46 28.72
CA ASN A 125 0.78 -17.71 28.91
C ASN A 125 -0.60 -17.75 28.24
N TYR A 126 -1.18 -16.60 27.85
CA TYR A 126 -2.40 -16.56 27.05
C TYR A 126 -2.21 -17.09 25.61
N VAL A 127 -0.99 -17.03 25.07
CA VAL A 127 -0.63 -17.65 23.78
C VAL A 127 -0.39 -19.15 23.96
N SER A 128 0.46 -19.56 24.91
CA SER A 128 0.76 -20.98 25.15
C SER A 128 -0.40 -21.80 25.75
N SER A 129 -1.48 -21.16 26.18
CA SER A 129 -2.74 -21.81 26.57
C SER A 129 -3.80 -21.85 25.46
N GLY A 130 -3.52 -21.28 24.28
CA GLY A 130 -4.43 -21.33 23.13
C GLY A 130 -5.53 -20.27 23.13
N ASN A 131 -5.49 -19.29 24.04
CA ASN A 131 -6.58 -18.30 24.20
C ASN A 131 -6.45 -17.10 23.25
N TYR A 132 -5.22 -16.73 22.88
CA TYR A 132 -4.89 -15.56 22.05
C TYR A 132 -3.83 -15.91 20.98
N GLY A 133 -3.67 -17.18 20.64
CA GLY A 133 -2.54 -17.60 19.82
C GLY A 133 -2.19 -19.08 19.97
N HIS A 134 -1.01 -19.45 19.48
CA HIS A 134 -0.40 -20.74 19.71
C HIS A 134 1.14 -20.64 19.75
N ILE A 135 1.80 -21.73 20.14
CA ILE A 135 3.26 -21.89 20.10
C ILE A 135 3.68 -23.02 19.17
N MET A 136 4.89 -22.92 18.64
CA MET A 136 5.56 -23.98 17.86
C MET A 136 6.97 -24.20 18.41
N ASN A 137 7.34 -25.47 18.67
CA ASN A 137 8.63 -25.81 19.29
C ASN A 137 9.77 -25.82 18.27
N TYR A 138 10.25 -24.62 17.90
CA TYR A 138 11.40 -24.41 17.01
C TYR A 138 12.56 -23.75 17.77
N ARG A 139 13.30 -24.60 18.49
CA ARG A 139 14.48 -24.24 19.26
C ARG A 139 15.57 -23.61 18.41
N LYS A 140 16.27 -22.61 18.98
CA LYS A 140 17.38 -21.87 18.35
C LYS A 140 17.07 -21.32 16.95
N SER A 141 15.83 -20.89 16.70
CA SER A 141 15.51 -20.17 15.47
C SER A 141 16.33 -18.87 15.37
N ILE A 142 16.86 -18.59 14.18
CA ILE A 142 17.79 -17.48 13.90
C ILE A 142 17.18 -16.33 13.11
N ASN A 143 16.07 -16.56 12.39
CA ASN A 143 15.24 -15.49 11.82
C ASN A 143 13.82 -16.03 11.49
N LEU A 144 12.89 -15.10 11.26
CA LEU A 144 11.53 -15.36 10.79
C LEU A 144 11.28 -14.59 9.47
N GLY A 145 10.42 -15.12 8.61
CA GLY A 145 9.94 -14.47 7.40
C GLY A 145 8.46 -14.78 7.16
N CYS A 146 7.78 -13.98 6.35
CA CYS A 146 6.32 -14.05 6.25
C CYS A 146 5.78 -13.67 4.86
N GLY A 147 4.83 -14.45 4.34
CA GLY A 147 4.08 -14.18 3.12
C GLY A 147 3.45 -15.43 2.49
N ASP A 148 2.42 -15.27 1.67
CA ASP A 148 1.61 -16.32 1.02
C ASP A 148 2.33 -16.98 -0.18
N LEU A 149 3.38 -17.78 0.08
CA LEU A 149 4.14 -18.50 -0.97
C LEU A 149 3.30 -19.57 -1.68
N ASN A 150 2.40 -20.23 -0.95
CA ASN A 150 1.50 -21.25 -1.49
C ASN A 150 0.32 -20.63 -2.30
N ASN A 151 0.15 -19.31 -2.20
CA ASN A 151 -0.83 -18.48 -2.90
C ASN A 151 -2.29 -18.91 -2.62
N ASP A 152 -2.64 -19.34 -1.40
CA ASP A 152 -4.01 -19.71 -0.99
C ASP A 152 -4.82 -18.57 -0.35
N GLY A 153 -4.18 -17.43 -0.06
CA GLY A 153 -4.76 -16.26 0.58
C GLY A 153 -4.58 -16.22 2.11
N ILE A 154 -3.60 -16.94 2.65
CA ILE A 154 -3.17 -16.90 4.05
C ILE A 154 -1.64 -16.71 4.04
N ASP A 155 -1.08 -15.87 4.91
CA ASP A 155 0.37 -15.71 4.96
C ASP A 155 1.03 -17.01 5.48
N ASP A 156 2.11 -17.47 4.83
CA ASP A 156 2.93 -18.58 5.30
C ASP A 156 4.06 -18.08 6.22
N LEU A 157 4.55 -18.93 7.12
CA LEU A 157 5.63 -18.62 8.06
C LEU A 157 6.93 -19.34 7.68
N VAL A 158 8.01 -18.58 7.57
CA VAL A 158 9.38 -19.10 7.41
C VAL A 158 10.10 -19.03 8.75
N ILE A 159 10.64 -20.16 9.20
CA ILE A 159 11.48 -20.27 10.38
C ILE A 159 12.86 -20.77 9.96
N LEU A 160 13.84 -19.87 10.00
CA LEU A 160 15.23 -20.19 9.67
C LEU A 160 15.95 -20.61 10.95
N SER A 161 16.68 -21.73 10.90
CA SER A 161 17.45 -22.30 12.02
C SER A 161 18.87 -22.69 11.55
N ASP A 162 19.70 -23.23 12.44
CA ASP A 162 21.00 -23.77 12.03
C ASP A 162 20.84 -25.00 11.12
N GLY A 163 21.59 -25.07 10.02
CA GLY A 163 21.43 -26.03 8.92
C GLY A 163 20.14 -25.89 8.08
N ILE A 164 18.97 -25.81 8.72
CA ILE A 164 17.65 -26.09 8.12
C ILE A 164 16.70 -24.88 8.21
N GLY A 165 16.00 -24.58 7.12
CA GLY A 165 14.83 -23.71 7.08
C GLY A 165 13.54 -24.52 7.07
N ASN A 166 12.48 -23.98 7.66
CA ASN A 166 11.15 -24.56 7.66
C ASN A 166 10.20 -23.52 7.08
N VAL A 167 9.46 -23.89 6.04
CA VAL A 167 8.31 -23.11 5.54
C VAL A 167 7.06 -23.81 6.01
N ILE A 168 6.18 -23.12 6.72
CA ILE A 168 4.97 -23.66 7.33
C ILE A 168 3.80 -22.92 6.70
N PHE A 169 2.89 -23.66 6.07
CA PHE A 169 1.74 -23.02 5.42
C PHE A 169 0.70 -22.56 6.44
N GLY A 170 0.11 -21.40 6.20
CA GLY A 170 -0.90 -20.79 7.08
C GLY A 170 -2.18 -21.65 7.18
N LEU A 171 -2.96 -21.50 8.26
CA LEU A 171 -4.17 -22.30 8.48
C LEU A 171 -5.31 -21.50 9.11
N LYS A 172 -6.51 -21.63 8.55
CA LYS A 172 -7.74 -20.99 9.07
C LYS A 172 -8.11 -21.34 10.52
N THR A 173 -7.60 -22.44 11.05
CA THR A 173 -7.87 -22.89 12.42
C THR A 173 -6.73 -23.74 12.96
N TYR A 174 -6.16 -23.35 14.10
CA TYR A 174 -5.18 -24.14 14.85
C TYR A 174 -5.90 -24.85 16.00
N LYS A 175 -5.85 -26.18 16.02
CA LYS A 175 -6.65 -27.00 16.96
C LYS A 175 -6.07 -27.07 18.39
N TYR A 176 -4.79 -26.77 18.56
CA TYR A 176 -4.06 -26.96 19.81
C TYR A 176 -3.18 -25.76 20.11
N ALA A 177 -3.01 -25.45 21.39
CA ALA A 177 -2.14 -24.36 21.85
C ALA A 177 -0.65 -24.59 21.52
N GLU A 178 -0.23 -25.85 21.42
CA GLU A 178 1.07 -26.25 20.87
C GLU A 178 0.81 -26.86 19.48
N TYR A 179 1.19 -26.14 18.42
CA TYR A 179 1.08 -26.59 17.04
C TYR A 179 2.35 -27.30 16.58
N LYS A 180 2.18 -28.42 15.86
CA LYS A 180 3.25 -29.26 15.34
C LYS A 180 2.96 -29.55 13.87
N PRO A 181 3.44 -28.71 12.94
CA PRO A 181 3.19 -28.92 11.52
C PRO A 181 3.84 -30.22 11.04
N VAL A 182 3.19 -30.89 10.10
CA VAL A 182 3.77 -32.04 9.38
C VAL A 182 4.19 -31.53 8.01
N LEU A 183 5.50 -31.28 7.88
CA LEU A 183 6.14 -30.70 6.69
C LEU A 183 6.30 -31.76 5.59
N ASN A 184 5.18 -32.12 4.97
CA ASN A 184 5.05 -33.15 3.95
C ASN A 184 4.76 -32.57 2.55
N GLY A 185 4.92 -31.25 2.36
CA GLY A 185 4.57 -30.54 1.13
C GLY A 185 3.10 -30.12 1.03
N THR A 186 2.25 -30.49 1.99
CA THR A 186 0.84 -30.04 2.07
C THR A 186 0.63 -28.97 3.15
N ASN A 187 1.38 -29.01 4.26
CA ASN A 187 1.34 -27.99 5.32
C ASN A 187 2.67 -27.22 5.40
N GLY A 188 3.40 -27.13 4.28
CA GLY A 188 4.76 -26.63 4.21
C GLY A 188 5.83 -27.71 4.06
N PHE A 189 7.09 -27.28 4.08
CA PHE A 189 8.28 -28.06 3.71
C PHE A 189 9.53 -27.63 4.47
N THR A 190 10.60 -28.42 4.38
CA THR A 190 11.94 -28.07 4.89
C THR A 190 12.86 -27.66 3.75
N MET A 191 13.91 -26.88 4.03
CA MET A 191 14.90 -26.48 3.02
C MET A 191 16.33 -26.41 3.58
N ASP A 192 17.31 -26.82 2.78
CA ASP A 192 18.74 -26.82 3.15
C ASP A 192 19.36 -25.43 2.93
N ILE A 193 19.34 -24.59 3.96
CA ILE A 193 19.87 -23.21 3.93
C ILE A 193 21.37 -23.11 4.27
N GLN A 194 22.03 -24.26 4.53
CA GLN A 194 23.46 -24.41 4.83
C GLN A 194 23.98 -23.42 5.89
N ALA A 195 23.12 -23.06 6.86
CA ALA A 195 23.56 -22.32 8.03
C ALA A 195 24.56 -23.15 8.86
N ASN A 196 25.55 -22.45 9.39
CA ASN A 196 26.44 -22.93 10.45
C ASN A 196 26.33 -21.93 11.62
N GLU A 197 26.75 -22.29 12.82
CA GLU A 197 26.74 -21.35 13.95
C GLU A 197 27.62 -20.07 13.70
N ASN A 198 27.32 -18.97 14.42
CA ASN A 198 28.21 -17.81 14.65
C ASN A 198 28.60 -16.86 13.48
N LYS A 199 27.66 -16.45 12.60
CA LYS A 199 27.76 -15.17 11.82
C LYS A 199 26.40 -14.76 11.23
N TYR A 200 26.32 -13.59 10.59
CA TYR A 200 25.12 -12.79 10.32
C TYR A 200 23.91 -13.48 9.66
N ILE A 201 22.81 -12.73 9.72
CA ILE A 201 21.41 -13.14 9.68
C ILE A 201 21.03 -13.68 8.29
N LEU A 202 20.51 -14.91 8.21
CA LEU A 202 19.77 -15.34 7.03
C LEU A 202 18.48 -14.54 6.94
N GLN A 203 18.23 -13.87 5.83
CA GLN A 203 17.01 -13.07 5.61
C GLN A 203 16.16 -13.66 4.49
N SER A 204 14.86 -13.51 4.62
CA SER A 204 13.86 -13.91 3.64
C SER A 204 12.88 -12.77 3.40
N GLY A 205 12.46 -12.57 2.16
CA GLY A 205 11.47 -11.56 1.77
C GLY A 205 10.57 -12.10 0.67
N PHE A 206 9.39 -11.53 0.52
CA PHE A 206 8.28 -12.08 -0.28
C PHE A 206 7.73 -11.04 -1.25
N GLY A 207 7.41 -11.46 -2.46
CA GLY A 207 6.93 -10.60 -3.54
C GLY A 207 6.85 -11.38 -4.86
N ASP A 208 6.11 -10.87 -5.84
CA ASP A 208 6.11 -11.43 -7.19
C ASP A 208 7.32 -10.89 -7.95
N PHE A 209 8.46 -11.62 -8.02
CA PHE A 209 9.65 -11.11 -8.73
C PHE A 209 9.69 -11.52 -10.19
N ASN A 210 8.84 -12.47 -10.57
CA ASN A 210 8.84 -13.08 -11.90
C ASN A 210 7.72 -12.51 -12.80
N GLY A 211 6.77 -11.76 -12.23
CA GLY A 211 5.65 -11.11 -12.90
C GLY A 211 4.55 -12.07 -13.35
N ASP A 212 4.38 -13.23 -12.71
CA ASP A 212 3.28 -14.18 -13.00
C ASP A 212 2.01 -13.95 -12.17
N GLY A 213 2.05 -12.99 -11.23
CA GLY A 213 0.95 -12.64 -10.34
C GLY A 213 0.86 -13.50 -9.09
N LEU A 214 1.85 -14.35 -8.81
CA LEU A 214 1.97 -15.13 -7.58
C LEU A 214 3.11 -14.58 -6.70
N GLN A 215 2.94 -14.68 -5.38
CA GLN A 215 3.98 -14.30 -4.45
C GLN A 215 5.07 -15.39 -4.37
N ASP A 216 6.30 -15.01 -4.70
CA ASP A 216 7.52 -15.80 -4.54
C ASP A 216 8.20 -15.49 -3.18
N MET A 217 9.29 -16.22 -2.87
CA MET A 217 10.15 -15.98 -1.71
C MET A 217 11.64 -15.90 -2.11
N ALA A 218 12.29 -14.79 -1.77
CA ALA A 218 13.74 -14.66 -1.79
C ALA A 218 14.34 -15.10 -0.44
N VAL A 219 15.47 -15.82 -0.45
CA VAL A 219 16.25 -16.18 0.75
C VAL A 219 17.74 -15.90 0.53
N ALA A 220 18.31 -14.93 1.26
CA ALA A 220 19.74 -14.61 1.21
C ALA A 220 20.56 -15.66 1.97
N SER A 221 21.70 -16.11 1.41
CA SER A 221 22.54 -17.15 2.01
C SER A 221 23.44 -16.64 3.14
N LYS A 222 23.83 -17.53 4.08
CA LYS A 222 24.54 -17.14 5.31
C LYS A 222 26.01 -16.74 5.09
N ASP A 223 26.59 -17.19 3.98
CA ASP A 223 27.91 -16.71 3.52
C ASP A 223 27.82 -15.33 2.85
N SER A 224 26.60 -14.79 2.70
CA SER A 224 26.26 -13.56 2.00
C SER A 224 26.61 -13.56 0.51
N LYS A 225 26.83 -14.73 -0.12
CA LYS A 225 27.29 -14.85 -1.53
C LYS A 225 26.22 -15.25 -2.55
N SER A 226 25.08 -15.72 -2.07
CA SER A 226 23.96 -16.15 -2.90
C SER A 226 22.64 -15.55 -2.40
N ILE A 227 21.67 -15.41 -3.30
CA ILE A 227 20.25 -15.31 -2.96
C ILE A 227 19.55 -16.45 -3.69
N TYR A 228 18.65 -17.15 -3.02
CA TYR A 228 17.83 -18.20 -3.61
C TYR A 228 16.42 -17.65 -3.78
N MET A 229 15.99 -17.51 -5.02
CA MET A 229 14.60 -17.18 -5.37
C MET A 229 13.81 -18.47 -5.47
N ILE A 230 12.75 -18.65 -4.68
CA ILE A 230 11.82 -19.77 -4.74
C ILE A 230 10.50 -19.25 -5.30
N TYR A 231 10.12 -19.73 -6.49
CA TYR A 231 8.92 -19.26 -7.17
C TYR A 231 7.65 -19.77 -6.48
N GLY A 232 6.66 -18.89 -6.37
CA GLY A 232 5.34 -19.19 -5.85
C GLY A 232 4.58 -20.16 -6.76
N LYS A 233 3.68 -20.95 -6.18
CA LYS A 233 2.73 -21.75 -6.97
C LYS A 233 1.44 -22.01 -6.20
N LYS A 234 0.32 -21.81 -6.90
CA LYS A 234 -1.02 -22.01 -6.35
C LYS A 234 -1.42 -23.48 -6.34
N GLY A 235 -1.41 -24.08 -5.15
CA GLY A 235 -1.84 -25.46 -4.92
C GLY A 235 -0.90 -26.54 -5.48
N GLY A 236 -1.41 -27.78 -5.55
CA GLY A 236 -0.58 -28.97 -5.80
C GLY A 236 0.02 -29.53 -4.51
N ILE A 237 1.10 -30.31 -4.64
CA ILE A 237 1.89 -30.82 -3.51
C ILE A 237 3.32 -30.30 -3.71
N TRP A 238 3.87 -29.65 -2.70
CA TRP A 238 5.26 -29.22 -2.67
C TRP A 238 6.18 -30.41 -2.35
N GLU A 239 7.48 -30.32 -2.63
CA GLU A 239 8.41 -31.31 -2.08
C GLU A 239 8.48 -31.14 -0.56
N SER A 240 8.52 -32.23 0.22
CA SER A 240 8.63 -32.14 1.69
C SER A 240 9.98 -31.58 2.16
N HIS A 241 10.98 -31.60 1.28
CA HIS A 241 12.33 -31.15 1.53
C HIS A 241 12.95 -30.62 0.22
N PHE A 242 13.32 -29.34 0.20
CA PHE A 242 13.92 -28.65 -0.93
C PHE A 242 15.44 -28.43 -0.72
N ASP A 243 16.25 -29.05 -1.57
CA ASP A 243 17.65 -28.62 -1.75
C ASP A 243 17.70 -27.38 -2.63
N ILE A 244 17.58 -26.19 -2.01
CA ILE A 244 17.66 -24.91 -2.72
C ILE A 244 19.06 -24.68 -3.34
N SER A 245 20.10 -25.39 -2.89
CA SER A 245 21.45 -25.26 -3.43
C SER A 245 21.60 -25.87 -4.83
N SER A 246 20.69 -26.79 -5.20
CA SER A 246 20.66 -27.47 -6.51
C SER A 246 20.42 -26.51 -7.68
N GLY A 247 19.60 -25.48 -7.50
CA GLY A 247 19.21 -24.52 -8.53
C GLY A 247 18.46 -25.17 -9.69
N ASN A 248 17.12 -25.18 -9.63
CA ASN A 248 16.25 -25.66 -10.71
C ASN A 248 15.33 -24.53 -11.19
N SER A 249 15.57 -23.96 -12.37
CA SER A 249 14.86 -22.76 -12.86
C SER A 249 13.35 -22.90 -13.12
N SER A 250 12.73 -24.06 -12.84
CA SER A 250 11.27 -24.16 -12.75
C SER A 250 10.70 -23.74 -11.39
N GLU A 251 11.50 -23.76 -10.32
CA GLU A 251 11.04 -23.54 -8.94
C GLU A 251 12.05 -22.77 -8.08
N VAL A 252 13.36 -22.91 -8.31
CA VAL A 252 14.43 -22.24 -7.56
C VAL A 252 15.50 -21.67 -8.49
N VAL A 253 15.70 -20.36 -8.45
CA VAL A 253 16.77 -19.65 -9.17
C VAL A 253 17.81 -19.13 -8.17
N LYS A 254 19.05 -19.57 -8.32
CA LYS A 254 20.18 -19.13 -7.49
C LYS A 254 20.86 -17.91 -8.11
N TRP A 255 20.79 -16.76 -7.44
CA TRP A 255 21.58 -15.58 -7.80
C TRP A 255 22.92 -15.62 -7.09
N VAL A 256 24.00 -15.34 -7.82
CA VAL A 256 25.37 -15.19 -7.30
C VAL A 256 26.05 -14.01 -7.99
N ARG A 257 27.08 -13.44 -7.37
CA ARG A 257 27.93 -12.45 -8.05
C ARG A 257 29.28 -13.07 -8.37
N ASP A 258 29.57 -13.20 -9.67
CA ASP A 258 30.67 -13.99 -10.24
C ASP A 258 30.54 -15.49 -9.94
N VAL A 259 30.00 -16.24 -10.91
CA VAL A 259 29.82 -17.72 -10.79
C VAL A 259 31.17 -18.43 -10.58
N SER A 260 32.28 -17.89 -11.10
CA SER A 260 33.60 -18.53 -11.03
C SER A 260 34.30 -18.32 -9.69
N SER A 261 34.00 -17.22 -9.00
CA SER A 261 34.56 -16.87 -7.71
C SER A 261 33.54 -16.09 -6.86
N PRO A 262 32.50 -16.76 -6.31
CA PRO A 262 31.39 -16.09 -5.65
C PRO A 262 31.83 -15.12 -4.56
N GLN A 263 31.44 -13.85 -4.73
CA GLN A 263 31.76 -12.76 -3.82
C GLN A 263 30.55 -12.45 -2.94
N GLU A 264 30.73 -11.64 -1.89
CA GLU A 264 29.60 -11.11 -1.12
C GLU A 264 28.63 -10.40 -2.08
N ILE A 265 27.36 -10.76 -2.05
CA ILE A 265 26.26 -10.16 -2.79
C ILE A 265 25.23 -9.53 -1.87
N CYS A 266 25.01 -10.06 -0.65
CA CYS A 266 23.91 -9.59 0.18
C CYS A 266 24.07 -9.88 1.68
N LEU A 267 24.03 -8.82 2.50
CA LEU A 267 24.00 -8.88 3.95
C LEU A 267 22.62 -8.51 4.56
N SER A 268 21.97 -7.49 4.00
CA SER A 268 20.65 -7.00 4.45
C SER A 268 19.77 -6.69 3.24
N MET A 269 18.83 -7.60 2.97
CA MET A 269 17.92 -7.68 1.83
C MET A 269 16.58 -7.02 2.14
N TYR A 270 16.02 -6.30 1.17
CA TYR A 270 14.67 -5.76 1.24
C TYR A 270 13.96 -5.98 -0.09
N VAL A 271 12.64 -6.18 0.00
CA VAL A 271 11.76 -6.58 -1.09
C VAL A 271 10.56 -5.64 -1.16
N GLY A 272 10.14 -5.30 -2.38
CA GLY A 272 8.92 -4.54 -2.66
C GLY A 272 8.97 -3.98 -4.08
N ASP A 273 7.82 -3.62 -4.66
CA ASP A 273 7.78 -2.85 -5.90
C ASP A 273 8.23 -1.41 -5.62
N PHE A 274 9.42 -1.05 -6.09
CA PHE A 274 10.01 0.27 -5.87
C PHE A 274 10.20 1.11 -7.14
N ASN A 275 9.98 0.54 -8.33
CA ASN A 275 9.87 1.31 -9.56
C ASN A 275 8.40 1.62 -9.96
N GLY A 276 7.42 1.02 -9.26
CA GLY A 276 5.98 1.17 -9.50
C GLY A 276 5.46 0.42 -10.72
N ASP A 277 6.16 -0.61 -11.21
CA ASP A 277 5.80 -1.36 -12.42
C ASP A 277 4.82 -2.53 -12.18
N GLY A 278 4.55 -2.85 -10.91
CA GLY A 278 3.66 -3.93 -10.47
C GLY A 278 4.37 -5.25 -10.18
N ILE A 279 5.67 -5.35 -10.43
CA ILE A 279 6.52 -6.51 -10.10
C ILE A 279 7.35 -6.14 -8.85
N SER A 280 7.56 -7.10 -7.96
CA SER A 280 8.41 -6.91 -6.78
C SER A 280 9.88 -6.90 -7.17
N ASP A 281 10.60 -5.94 -6.60
CA ASP A 281 12.03 -5.72 -6.80
C ASP A 281 12.83 -6.22 -5.57
N ILE A 282 14.15 -6.34 -5.72
CA ILE A 282 15.08 -6.69 -4.61
C ILE A 282 16.15 -5.61 -4.47
N SER A 283 16.40 -5.19 -3.24
CA SER A 283 17.61 -4.45 -2.88
C SER A 283 18.42 -5.18 -1.83
N CYS A 284 19.74 -4.97 -1.82
CA CYS A 284 20.56 -5.45 -0.73
C CYS A 284 21.83 -4.61 -0.49
N ASN A 285 22.27 -4.60 0.77
CA ASN A 285 23.52 -3.99 1.21
C ASN A 285 24.68 -4.99 1.15
N VAL A 286 25.86 -4.52 0.72
CA VAL A 286 27.12 -5.30 0.65
C VAL A 286 28.15 -4.64 1.54
N TYR A 287 28.58 -5.33 2.60
CA TYR A 287 29.47 -4.76 3.61
C TYR A 287 30.90 -4.61 3.12
N SER A 288 31.51 -5.67 2.57
CA SER A 288 32.94 -5.66 2.21
C SER A 288 33.33 -4.65 1.12
N LEU A 289 32.34 -4.07 0.43
CA LEU A 289 32.51 -3.11 -0.67
C LEU A 289 31.73 -1.80 -0.44
N GLU A 290 31.15 -1.60 0.75
CA GLU A 290 30.47 -0.35 1.18
C GLU A 290 29.46 0.19 0.14
N TYR A 291 28.53 -0.65 -0.31
CA TYR A 291 27.52 -0.22 -1.29
C TYR A 291 26.19 -0.95 -1.16
N THR A 292 25.11 -0.28 -1.58
CA THR A 292 23.75 -0.81 -1.69
C THR A 292 23.41 -0.98 -3.17
N TRP A 293 22.72 -2.04 -3.52
CA TRP A 293 22.17 -2.23 -4.87
C TRP A 293 20.68 -2.51 -4.86
N GLY A 294 20.05 -2.25 -5.99
CA GLY A 294 18.71 -2.71 -6.34
C GLY A 294 18.70 -3.39 -7.69
N VAL A 295 17.82 -4.36 -7.85
CA VAL A 295 17.50 -5.11 -9.06
C VAL A 295 15.98 -5.06 -9.19
N PHE A 296 15.48 -4.60 -10.34
CA PHE A 296 14.06 -4.63 -10.61
C PHE A 296 13.58 -6.04 -10.96
N GLY A 297 12.33 -6.35 -10.62
CA GLY A 297 11.61 -7.57 -10.95
C GLY A 297 11.54 -7.83 -12.46
N THR A 298 11.25 -9.07 -12.87
CA THR A 298 11.45 -9.46 -14.27
C THR A 298 10.64 -10.65 -14.76
N THR A 299 9.82 -10.41 -15.79
CA THR A 299 9.18 -11.45 -16.62
C THR A 299 10.15 -12.22 -17.53
N MET A 300 11.44 -11.88 -17.53
CA MET A 300 12.45 -12.68 -18.23
C MET A 300 12.70 -13.99 -17.48
N LYS A 301 12.48 -15.12 -18.15
CA LYS A 301 12.81 -16.44 -17.60
C LYS A 301 14.31 -16.56 -17.32
N LEU A 302 14.67 -16.70 -16.04
CA LEU A 302 16.06 -16.81 -15.61
C LEU A 302 16.58 -18.26 -15.73
N PRO A 303 17.87 -18.48 -16.06
CA PRO A 303 18.53 -19.77 -15.86
C PRO A 303 18.65 -20.13 -14.38
N SER A 304 18.94 -21.40 -14.07
CA SER A 304 19.00 -21.93 -12.70
C SER A 304 20.02 -21.26 -11.80
N VAL A 305 21.15 -20.83 -12.38
CA VAL A 305 22.16 -20.01 -11.73
C VAL A 305 22.30 -18.72 -12.53
N TYR A 306 22.09 -17.59 -11.86
CA TYR A 306 22.13 -16.26 -12.46
C TYR A 306 23.31 -15.45 -11.93
N ASP A 307 24.11 -14.90 -12.84
CA ASP A 307 25.24 -14.04 -12.47
C ASP A 307 24.81 -12.56 -12.40
N LEU A 308 24.80 -12.03 -11.18
CA LEU A 308 24.64 -10.62 -10.84
C LEU A 308 25.99 -9.87 -10.86
N ASN A 309 26.81 -10.15 -11.87
CA ASN A 309 28.03 -9.41 -12.12
C ASN A 309 27.72 -7.93 -12.42
N ILE A 310 28.25 -7.04 -11.61
CA ILE A 310 28.01 -5.59 -11.64
C ILE A 310 28.34 -4.90 -12.97
N LYS A 311 29.16 -5.53 -13.84
CA LYS A 311 29.54 -5.01 -15.16
C LYS A 311 28.81 -5.70 -16.32
N THR A 312 28.25 -6.89 -16.08
CA THR A 312 27.80 -7.80 -17.13
C THR A 312 26.51 -8.55 -16.79
N SER A 313 25.71 -8.10 -15.83
CA SER A 313 24.36 -8.63 -15.55
C SER A 313 23.27 -7.70 -16.10
N PRO A 314 22.15 -8.18 -16.68
CA PRO A 314 21.14 -7.32 -17.29
C PRO A 314 20.17 -6.74 -16.27
N LEU A 315 20.27 -7.21 -15.02
CA LEU A 315 19.59 -6.70 -13.84
C LEU A 315 20.45 -5.63 -13.12
N PHE A 316 21.68 -5.39 -13.57
CA PHE A 316 22.55 -4.33 -13.06
C PHE A 316 22.89 -3.33 -14.17
N GLY A 317 22.48 -2.08 -13.97
CA GLY A 317 22.46 -1.10 -15.06
C GLY A 317 21.30 -1.41 -16.02
N ASP A 318 21.42 -0.95 -17.26
CA ASP A 318 20.40 -1.13 -18.31
C ASP A 318 18.95 -0.72 -17.91
N CYS A 319 18.81 0.21 -16.96
CA CYS A 319 17.55 0.65 -16.36
C CYS A 319 16.76 -0.50 -15.67
N ARG A 320 17.45 -1.56 -15.21
CA ARG A 320 16.87 -2.71 -14.51
C ARG A 320 17.37 -2.88 -13.08
N GLY A 321 18.03 -1.85 -12.54
CA GLY A 321 18.63 -1.85 -11.21
C GLY A 321 19.57 -0.67 -11.01
N PHE A 322 20.09 -0.53 -9.79
CA PHE A 322 20.94 0.59 -9.38
C PHE A 322 22.05 0.15 -8.42
N ILE A 323 23.07 0.99 -8.27
CA ILE A 323 24.17 0.84 -7.31
C ILE A 323 24.40 2.20 -6.66
N ILE A 324 24.46 2.24 -5.34
CA ILE A 324 24.70 3.44 -4.53
C ILE A 324 25.92 3.15 -3.66
N LEU A 325 26.98 3.94 -3.84
CA LEU A 325 28.31 3.73 -3.26
C LEU A 325 28.49 4.50 -1.95
N ASN A 326 29.41 4.03 -1.09
CA ASN A 326 29.74 4.57 0.22
C ASN A 326 28.60 4.46 1.25
N THR A 327 27.78 3.42 1.12
CA THR A 327 26.70 3.14 2.07
C THR A 327 27.21 2.31 3.24
N ALA A 328 26.54 2.48 4.38
CA ALA A 328 26.87 1.84 5.64
C ALA A 328 26.14 0.49 5.80
N ILE A 329 26.56 -0.27 6.81
CA ILE A 329 26.06 -1.62 7.09
C ILE A 329 24.59 -1.61 7.53
N ASP A 330 24.19 -0.57 8.26
CA ASP A 330 23.15 -0.71 9.28
C ASP A 330 21.73 -0.72 8.68
N PHE A 331 21.41 0.21 7.77
CA PHE A 331 20.02 0.42 7.32
C PHE A 331 19.91 0.84 5.85
N SER A 332 19.04 0.13 5.14
CA SER A 332 18.23 0.69 4.07
C SER A 332 16.78 0.27 4.31
N THR A 333 15.78 1.08 3.97
CA THR A 333 14.37 0.63 4.07
C THR A 333 13.52 1.24 2.97
N TRP A 334 12.49 0.50 2.59
CA TRP A 334 11.49 0.91 1.61
C TRP A 334 10.21 1.30 2.34
N THR A 335 9.76 2.52 2.15
CA THR A 335 8.52 3.04 2.73
C THR A 335 8.06 4.24 1.91
N ASP A 336 6.76 4.37 1.65
CA ASP A 336 6.16 5.57 1.07
C ASP A 336 6.23 6.73 2.09
N PHE A 337 7.39 7.35 2.20
CA PHE A 337 7.72 8.38 3.19
C PHE A 337 7.02 9.70 2.86
N ASN A 338 6.79 9.95 1.57
CA ASN A 338 6.15 11.16 1.07
C ASN A 338 4.61 11.05 0.89
N ASN A 339 4.06 9.82 0.95
CA ASN A 339 2.66 9.46 0.75
C ASN A 339 2.13 9.73 -0.69
N ASP A 340 2.89 9.34 -1.72
CA ASP A 340 2.48 9.37 -3.15
C ASP A 340 2.09 7.98 -3.71
N GLY A 341 2.17 6.95 -2.88
CA GLY A 341 1.90 5.56 -3.22
C GLY A 341 3.04 4.86 -3.95
N VAL A 342 4.28 5.34 -3.86
CA VAL A 342 5.52 4.68 -4.33
C VAL A 342 6.44 4.45 -3.13
N GLN A 343 7.20 3.37 -3.13
CA GLN A 343 8.15 3.10 -2.05
C GLN A 343 9.41 3.97 -2.21
N ASP A 344 9.72 4.79 -1.20
CA ASP A 344 10.97 5.58 -1.12
C ASP A 344 12.09 4.76 -0.47
N LEU A 345 13.32 4.93 -0.94
CA LEU A 345 14.51 4.27 -0.38
C LEU A 345 15.23 5.17 0.62
N ILE A 346 15.16 4.82 1.90
CA ILE A 346 16.02 5.41 2.93
C ILE A 346 17.35 4.64 2.94
N ILE A 347 18.49 5.35 2.96
CA ILE A 347 19.85 4.78 2.96
C ILE A 347 20.73 5.50 3.98
N TYR A 348 21.44 4.72 4.79
CA TYR A 348 22.48 5.24 5.68
C TYR A 348 23.86 5.23 5.00
N PHE A 349 24.59 6.35 5.08
CA PHE A 349 25.91 6.51 4.45
C PHE A 349 27.05 6.53 5.49
N ASN A 350 28.26 6.16 5.07
CA ASN A 350 29.44 6.10 5.95
C ASN A 350 29.90 7.46 6.51
N ASN A 351 29.31 8.57 6.05
CA ASN A 351 29.49 9.90 6.64
C ASN A 351 28.60 10.17 7.88
N GLY A 352 27.68 9.25 8.22
CA GLY A 352 26.74 9.38 9.33
C GLY A 352 25.42 10.06 8.97
N GLU A 353 25.16 10.32 7.69
CA GLU A 353 23.91 10.91 7.20
C GLU A 353 22.96 9.83 6.65
N ASN A 354 21.65 10.08 6.78
CA ASN A 354 20.62 9.31 6.08
C ASN A 354 20.13 10.14 4.89
N TYR A 355 20.06 9.52 3.73
CA TYR A 355 19.42 10.08 2.55
C TYR A 355 18.14 9.32 2.26
N ILE A 356 17.12 10.04 1.81
CA ILE A 356 15.89 9.44 1.27
C ILE A 356 15.92 9.71 -0.23
N LEU A 357 15.97 8.65 -1.01
CA LEU A 357 15.78 8.69 -2.45
C LEU A 357 14.30 8.41 -2.71
N PHE A 358 13.55 9.43 -3.12
CA PHE A 358 12.14 9.24 -3.39
C PHE A 358 11.94 8.26 -4.55
N GLY A 359 11.00 7.35 -4.38
CA GLY A 359 10.51 6.51 -5.46
C GLY A 359 9.80 7.39 -6.46
N GLU A 360 9.94 7.11 -7.75
CA GLU A 360 9.18 7.80 -8.78
C GLU A 360 8.43 6.76 -9.61
N LYS A 361 7.12 6.95 -9.76
CA LYS A 361 6.36 6.43 -10.92
C LYS A 361 6.79 7.18 -12.18
N THR A 362 8.08 7.21 -12.49
CA THR A 362 8.55 7.67 -13.79
C THR A 362 8.13 6.63 -14.81
N ILE A 363 6.96 6.88 -15.42
CA ILE A 363 6.59 6.27 -16.68
C ILE A 363 7.68 6.66 -17.68
N THR A 364 8.70 5.81 -17.81
CA THR A 364 9.85 5.99 -18.70
C THR A 364 9.42 5.65 -20.13
N SER A 365 8.32 6.26 -20.59
CA SER A 365 7.67 5.97 -21.85
C SER A 365 8.55 6.38 -23.04
N ALA A 366 9.26 5.42 -23.60
CA ALA A 366 9.91 5.51 -24.89
C ALA A 366 8.94 5.07 -25.98
N SER A 367 8.56 5.98 -26.88
CA SER A 367 7.91 5.60 -28.13
C SER A 367 8.97 5.25 -29.18
N LEU A 368 8.71 4.19 -29.93
CA LEU A 368 9.45 3.75 -31.11
C LEU A 368 9.17 4.68 -32.31
N ASN A 369 8.20 5.61 -32.20
CA ASN A 369 7.78 6.56 -33.23
C ASN A 369 7.32 5.90 -34.54
N ILE A 370 6.79 4.68 -34.44
CA ILE A 370 6.26 3.91 -35.57
C ILE A 370 4.95 4.51 -36.08
N ILE A 371 4.74 4.47 -37.41
CA ILE A 371 3.48 4.88 -38.04
C ILE A 371 2.68 3.67 -38.54
N ASN A 372 1.36 3.84 -38.65
CA ASN A 372 0.47 2.79 -39.17
C ASN A 372 0.84 2.44 -40.62
N THR A 373 0.74 1.15 -40.96
CA THR A 373 1.18 0.61 -42.26
C THR A 373 0.10 -0.27 -42.88
N SER A 374 0.37 -0.85 -44.06
CA SER A 374 -0.55 -1.76 -44.75
C SER A 374 0.11 -3.12 -45.01
N ILE A 375 -0.70 -4.14 -45.18
CA ILE A 375 -0.25 -5.48 -45.55
C ILE A 375 0.10 -5.54 -47.06
N ASN A 376 1.07 -6.37 -47.43
CA ASN A 376 1.41 -6.57 -48.84
C ASN A 376 0.36 -7.46 -49.54
N SER A 377 0.45 -7.56 -50.87
CA SER A 377 -0.47 -8.35 -51.70
C SER A 377 -0.56 -9.84 -51.36
N ASN A 378 0.36 -10.36 -50.53
CA ASN A 378 0.50 -11.77 -50.19
C ASN A 378 0.00 -12.07 -48.77
N GLY A 379 -0.62 -11.10 -48.09
CA GLY A 379 -1.11 -11.25 -46.71
C GLY A 379 -0.01 -11.18 -45.65
N GLU A 380 1.13 -10.55 -45.96
CA GLU A 380 2.32 -10.44 -45.09
C GLU A 380 2.75 -8.98 -44.89
N SER A 381 3.34 -8.63 -43.74
CA SER A 381 3.89 -7.29 -43.48
C SER A 381 5.10 -7.35 -42.54
N ARG A 382 6.22 -6.78 -42.98
CA ARG A 382 7.39 -6.46 -42.14
C ARG A 382 7.19 -5.06 -41.58
N PHE A 383 6.28 -4.94 -40.62
CA PHE A 383 5.69 -3.65 -40.24
C PHE A 383 6.66 -2.67 -39.56
N LEU A 384 7.85 -3.13 -39.16
CA LEU A 384 8.95 -2.30 -38.65
C LEU A 384 10.00 -1.96 -39.73
N GLU A 385 10.03 -2.65 -40.87
CA GLU A 385 10.99 -2.38 -41.95
C GLU A 385 10.74 -1.00 -42.56
N SER A 386 11.77 -0.14 -42.59
CA SER A 386 11.70 1.29 -43.00
C SER A 386 10.76 2.18 -42.16
N ASN A 387 10.01 1.61 -41.21
CA ASN A 387 9.09 2.29 -40.30
C ASN A 387 9.71 2.51 -38.91
N PHE A 388 10.87 1.89 -38.65
CA PHE A 388 11.54 1.91 -37.37
C PHE A 388 13.01 2.27 -37.55
N ASN A 389 13.41 3.42 -37.00
CA ASN A 389 14.80 3.85 -36.91
C ASN A 389 15.10 4.29 -35.47
N PRO A 390 15.30 3.33 -34.55
CA PRO A 390 15.54 3.64 -33.13
C PRO A 390 16.82 4.45 -32.98
N ASN A 391 16.75 5.53 -32.22
CA ASN A 391 17.93 6.31 -31.86
C ASN A 391 18.44 5.78 -30.52
N SER A 392 19.51 4.97 -30.52
CA SER A 392 20.10 4.35 -29.32
C SER A 392 20.91 5.35 -28.48
N SER A 393 20.30 6.48 -28.11
CA SER A 393 20.93 7.56 -27.35
C SER A 393 20.87 7.37 -25.82
N GLY A 394 20.49 6.19 -25.33
CA GLY A 394 20.28 5.92 -23.91
C GLY A 394 21.35 5.01 -23.31
N ASN A 395 21.61 5.18 -22.01
CA ASN A 395 22.48 4.31 -21.21
C ASN A 395 21.88 2.91 -20.92
N CYS A 396 20.76 2.56 -21.56
CA CYS A 396 19.96 1.38 -21.23
C CYS A 396 19.58 0.54 -22.44
N ASN A 397 20.05 -0.71 -22.45
CA ASN A 397 19.75 -1.68 -23.50
C ASN A 397 18.42 -2.38 -23.26
N VAL A 398 17.54 -2.38 -24.27
CA VAL A 398 16.29 -3.17 -24.26
C VAL A 398 16.63 -4.66 -24.29
N GLN A 399 16.19 -5.40 -23.27
CA GLN A 399 16.56 -6.82 -23.08
C GLN A 399 15.61 -7.81 -23.78
N PHE A 400 14.36 -7.42 -23.99
CA PHE A 400 13.39 -8.15 -24.80
C PHE A 400 12.32 -7.19 -25.32
N ILE A 401 11.48 -7.64 -26.23
CA ILE A 401 10.27 -6.91 -26.60
C ILE A 401 9.16 -7.92 -26.94
N THR A 402 7.93 -7.61 -26.55
CA THR A 402 6.76 -8.46 -26.76
C THR A 402 5.85 -7.82 -27.82
N PHE A 403 5.50 -8.61 -28.83
CA PHE A 403 4.52 -8.28 -29.87
C PHE A 403 3.25 -9.09 -29.62
N LYS A 404 2.10 -8.43 -29.54
CA LYS A 404 0.81 -9.11 -29.28
C LYS A 404 -0.31 -8.50 -30.14
N VAL A 405 -1.10 -9.35 -30.79
CA VAL A 405 -2.33 -8.94 -31.46
C VAL A 405 -3.39 -8.58 -30.40
N LEU A 406 -3.96 -7.38 -30.49
CA LEU A 406 -4.96 -6.90 -29.50
C LEU A 406 -6.42 -7.15 -29.90
N ASP A 407 -6.72 -7.29 -31.20
CA ASP A 407 -8.09 -7.58 -31.65
C ASP A 407 -8.46 -9.06 -31.41
N SER A 408 -9.69 -9.44 -31.76
CA SER A 408 -10.11 -10.84 -31.80
C SER A 408 -9.15 -11.67 -32.67
N ILE A 409 -8.44 -12.61 -32.05
CA ILE A 409 -7.44 -13.46 -32.70
C ILE A 409 -8.11 -14.34 -33.77
N ASP A 410 -7.65 -14.22 -35.01
CA ASP A 410 -8.07 -15.04 -36.14
C ASP A 410 -7.11 -16.24 -36.26
N ALA A 411 -7.62 -17.42 -36.63
CA ALA A 411 -6.80 -18.63 -36.77
C ALA A 411 -5.73 -18.51 -37.88
N SER A 412 -5.87 -17.55 -38.80
CA SER A 412 -4.91 -17.24 -39.86
C SER A 412 -3.82 -16.24 -39.46
N ASP A 413 -3.93 -15.61 -38.28
CA ASP A 413 -2.90 -14.71 -37.79
C ASP A 413 -1.62 -15.46 -37.47
N GLN A 414 -0.47 -14.86 -37.78
CA GLN A 414 0.84 -15.40 -37.43
C GLN A 414 1.87 -14.28 -37.27
N LEU A 415 2.30 -14.05 -36.03
CA LEU A 415 3.54 -13.33 -35.73
C LEU A 415 4.72 -14.30 -35.84
N SER A 416 5.80 -13.84 -36.47
CA SER A 416 7.04 -14.59 -36.64
C SER A 416 8.24 -13.66 -36.76
N PHE A 417 9.45 -14.20 -36.60
CA PHE A 417 10.69 -13.46 -36.78
C PHE A 417 11.55 -14.17 -37.82
N SER A 418 11.94 -13.49 -38.89
CA SER A 418 12.89 -14.06 -39.84
C SER A 418 14.31 -13.71 -39.42
N SER A 419 15.02 -14.62 -38.77
CA SER A 419 16.43 -14.40 -38.45
C SER A 419 17.25 -14.19 -39.72
N SER A 420 17.97 -13.07 -39.81
CA SER A 420 19.18 -13.01 -40.61
C SER A 420 20.30 -13.73 -39.83
N SER A 421 21.29 -14.27 -40.52
CA SER A 421 22.28 -15.21 -39.96
C SER A 421 23.24 -14.62 -38.90
N ASN A 422 23.06 -13.35 -38.51
CA ASN A 422 23.98 -12.60 -37.65
C ASN A 422 23.32 -12.02 -36.38
N ILE A 423 22.04 -12.32 -36.09
CA ILE A 423 21.34 -11.69 -34.97
C ILE A 423 21.55 -12.48 -33.67
N SER A 424 21.98 -11.75 -32.64
CA SER A 424 22.18 -12.18 -31.26
C SER A 424 20.85 -12.27 -30.47
N SER A 425 19.82 -12.92 -31.03
CA SER A 425 18.47 -12.91 -30.45
C SER A 425 17.80 -14.27 -30.45
N ASP A 426 17.41 -14.73 -29.26
CA ASP A 426 16.47 -15.84 -29.12
C ASP A 426 15.03 -15.34 -29.30
N VAL A 427 14.18 -16.20 -29.88
CA VAL A 427 12.79 -15.87 -30.22
C VAL A 427 11.88 -16.93 -29.63
N VAL A 428 10.93 -16.49 -28.80
CA VAL A 428 9.90 -17.35 -28.22
C VAL A 428 8.55 -16.99 -28.87
N SER A 429 8.01 -17.92 -29.66
CA SER A 429 6.62 -17.83 -30.10
C SER A 429 5.74 -18.39 -28.97
N ILE A 430 5.01 -17.49 -28.31
CA ILE A 430 4.08 -17.82 -27.21
C ILE A 430 2.76 -18.33 -27.82
N SER A 431 2.31 -17.68 -28.89
CA SER A 431 1.19 -18.14 -29.72
C SER A 431 1.31 -17.60 -31.14
N ASN A 432 0.41 -18.02 -32.04
CA ASN A 432 0.23 -17.41 -33.36
C ASN A 432 0.03 -15.87 -33.29
N SER A 433 -0.58 -15.38 -32.21
CA SER A 433 -0.88 -13.97 -31.96
C SER A 433 0.11 -13.26 -31.04
N GLU A 434 1.16 -13.94 -30.54
CA GLU A 434 2.06 -13.38 -29.53
C GLU A 434 3.49 -13.92 -29.64
N LEU A 435 4.44 -12.99 -29.78
CA LEU A 435 5.85 -13.25 -30.09
C LEU A 435 6.74 -12.40 -29.19
N GLN A 436 7.73 -13.03 -28.56
CA GLN A 436 8.73 -12.34 -27.75
C GLN A 436 10.12 -12.53 -28.35
N VAL A 437 10.87 -11.43 -28.49
CA VAL A 437 12.23 -11.42 -29.05
C VAL A 437 13.18 -10.93 -27.96
N PHE A 438 14.25 -11.69 -27.69
CA PHE A 438 15.20 -11.43 -26.60
C PHE A 438 16.55 -10.93 -27.14
N ASN A 439 17.23 -10.06 -26.39
CA ASN A 439 18.54 -9.50 -26.69
C ASN A 439 19.65 -10.26 -25.93
N THR A 440 19.90 -11.51 -26.28
CA THR A 440 20.58 -12.45 -25.37
C THR A 440 22.06 -12.15 -25.10
N ASN A 441 22.77 -11.45 -26.00
CA ASN A 441 24.15 -10.96 -25.73
C ASN A 441 24.26 -9.43 -25.56
N ARG A 442 23.13 -8.71 -25.35
CA ARG A 442 23.08 -7.24 -25.24
C ARG A 442 23.75 -6.49 -26.37
N ASP A 443 23.29 -6.76 -27.59
CA ASP A 443 23.61 -5.87 -28.69
C ASP A 443 22.95 -4.49 -28.43
N PRO A 444 23.70 -3.38 -28.33
CA PRO A 444 23.13 -2.04 -28.22
C PRO A 444 22.34 -1.65 -29.49
N ASN A 445 22.54 -2.37 -30.59
CA ASN A 445 21.79 -2.22 -31.83
C ASN A 445 20.56 -3.15 -31.91
N PHE A 446 20.23 -3.88 -30.85
CA PHE A 446 19.13 -4.87 -30.83
C PHE A 446 17.83 -4.35 -31.42
N LEU A 447 17.45 -3.10 -31.13
CA LEU A 447 16.24 -2.52 -31.69
C LEU A 447 16.27 -2.49 -33.24
N HIS A 448 17.42 -2.22 -33.88
CA HIS A 448 17.51 -2.29 -35.35
C HIS A 448 17.25 -3.71 -35.90
N SER A 449 17.53 -4.76 -35.12
CA SER A 449 17.28 -6.16 -35.51
C SER A 449 15.78 -6.50 -35.60
N LEU A 450 14.93 -5.77 -34.85
CA LEU A 450 13.48 -5.95 -34.80
C LEU A 450 12.78 -5.64 -36.13
N SER A 451 13.44 -4.96 -37.05
CA SER A 451 12.98 -4.75 -38.44
C SER A 451 12.54 -6.06 -39.15
N ASN A 452 13.02 -7.22 -38.69
CA ASN A 452 12.71 -8.54 -39.24
C ASN A 452 11.41 -9.19 -38.72
N VAL A 453 10.69 -8.56 -37.79
CA VAL A 453 9.40 -9.08 -37.30
C VAL A 453 8.38 -9.06 -38.44
N LEU A 454 7.78 -10.21 -38.69
CA LEU A 454 6.82 -10.47 -39.76
C LEU A 454 5.46 -10.80 -39.16
N TYR A 455 4.44 -10.07 -39.59
CA TYR A 455 3.05 -10.40 -39.34
C TYR A 455 2.39 -10.92 -40.62
N LYS A 456 1.61 -12.00 -40.50
CA LYS A 456 0.85 -12.62 -41.58
C LYS A 456 -0.60 -12.84 -41.16
N THR A 457 -1.55 -12.66 -42.06
CA THR A 457 -2.98 -12.97 -41.81
C THR A 457 -3.78 -13.10 -43.10
N ASN A 458 -4.91 -13.81 -43.03
CA ASN A 458 -5.95 -13.84 -44.05
C ASN A 458 -7.30 -13.29 -43.52
N ARG A 459 -7.33 -12.64 -42.36
CA ARG A 459 -8.57 -12.16 -41.74
C ARG A 459 -9.30 -11.14 -42.62
N ASN A 460 -10.64 -11.16 -42.59
CA ASN A 460 -11.48 -10.23 -43.36
C ASN A 460 -11.79 -8.92 -42.58
N SER A 461 -10.80 -8.37 -41.88
CA SER A 461 -10.90 -7.10 -41.13
C SER A 461 -10.33 -5.93 -41.94
N SER A 462 -10.74 -4.71 -41.63
CA SER A 462 -10.13 -3.50 -42.22
C SER A 462 -8.70 -3.28 -41.73
N PHE A 463 -8.40 -3.61 -40.47
CA PHE A 463 -7.06 -3.58 -39.88
C PHE A 463 -6.87 -4.63 -38.77
N VAL A 464 -5.61 -4.79 -38.35
CA VAL A 464 -5.20 -5.38 -37.08
C VAL A 464 -4.46 -4.32 -36.25
N THR A 465 -4.57 -4.38 -34.92
CA THR A 465 -3.75 -3.65 -33.97
C THR A 465 -2.78 -4.61 -33.28
N ILE A 466 -1.48 -4.30 -33.34
CA ILE A 466 -0.43 -5.02 -32.63
C ILE A 466 0.15 -4.09 -31.56
N SER A 467 0.16 -4.51 -30.30
CA SER A 467 0.93 -3.85 -29.24
C SER A 467 2.38 -4.29 -29.29
N ILE A 468 3.28 -3.35 -29.02
CA ILE A 468 4.72 -3.54 -28.91
C ILE A 468 5.12 -3.05 -27.52
N THR A 469 5.49 -3.97 -26.63
CA THR A 469 5.67 -3.69 -25.21
C THR A 469 7.01 -4.15 -24.66
N TYR A 470 7.55 -3.37 -23.72
CA TYR A 470 8.72 -3.69 -22.90
C TYR A 470 8.57 -3.00 -21.54
N LEU A 471 8.31 -3.78 -20.47
CA LEU A 471 8.38 -3.36 -19.06
C LEU A 471 7.73 -2.00 -18.75
N ASN A 472 6.58 -1.67 -19.34
CA ASN A 472 5.93 -0.34 -19.26
C ASN A 472 6.75 0.86 -19.79
N ILE A 473 8.04 0.68 -20.11
CA ILE A 473 8.95 1.61 -20.78
C ILE A 473 8.54 1.81 -22.24
N ILE A 474 8.30 0.74 -22.99
CA ILE A 474 7.72 0.83 -24.34
C ILE A 474 6.29 0.31 -24.25
N ASN A 475 5.34 1.11 -24.73
CA ASN A 475 3.93 0.74 -24.84
C ASN A 475 3.32 1.39 -26.10
N ASP A 476 3.87 1.00 -27.25
CA ASP A 476 3.44 1.48 -28.56
C ASP A 476 2.40 0.52 -29.17
N THR A 477 1.60 1.03 -30.09
CA THR A 477 0.73 0.20 -30.93
C THR A 477 0.88 0.56 -32.39
N ILE A 478 0.76 -0.42 -33.28
CA ILE A 478 0.72 -0.22 -34.72
C ILE A 478 -0.55 -0.83 -35.30
N LYS A 479 -1.21 -0.08 -36.18
CA LYS A 479 -2.29 -0.60 -37.02
C LYS A 479 -1.74 -1.01 -38.38
N ILE A 480 -2.03 -2.26 -38.78
CA ILE A 480 -1.73 -2.77 -40.12
C ILE A 480 -3.07 -2.92 -40.85
N PHE A 481 -3.28 -2.12 -41.90
CA PHE A 481 -4.47 -2.20 -42.74
C PHE A 481 -4.38 -3.38 -43.71
N ILE A 482 -5.46 -4.16 -43.80
CA ILE A 482 -5.47 -5.45 -44.51
C ILE A 482 -6.18 -5.33 -45.85
N SER A 483 -7.33 -4.63 -45.87
CA SER A 483 -7.91 -4.07 -47.07
C SER A 483 -7.33 -2.68 -47.31
N ASN A 484 -6.77 -2.44 -48.51
CA ASN A 484 -6.13 -1.19 -48.90
C ASN A 484 -7.04 0.03 -48.59
N PRO A 485 -6.75 0.86 -47.56
CA PRO A 485 -7.47 2.09 -47.37
C PRO A 485 -7.10 3.02 -48.52
N THR A 486 -8.08 3.65 -49.15
CA THR A 486 -7.81 4.80 -50.02
C THR A 486 -7.34 5.97 -49.15
N ILE A 487 -6.06 5.95 -48.79
CA ILE A 487 -5.38 7.09 -48.18
C ILE A 487 -5.31 8.17 -49.26
N ASN A 488 -6.32 9.03 -49.28
CA ASN A 488 -6.33 10.22 -50.12
C ASN A 488 -5.23 11.17 -49.62
N THR A 489 -4.03 11.01 -50.15
CA THR A 489 -2.96 12.00 -50.10
C THR A 489 -3.32 13.19 -50.98
N THR A 490 -4.34 13.96 -50.58
CA THR A 490 -4.55 15.29 -51.14
C THR A 490 -3.39 16.17 -50.73
N SER A 491 -2.43 16.33 -51.64
CA SER A 491 -1.36 17.33 -51.61
C SER A 491 -1.97 18.74 -51.68
N ALA A 492 -2.65 19.15 -50.63
CA ALA A 492 -3.13 20.51 -50.44
C ALA A 492 -1.93 21.38 -50.05
N LYS A 493 -1.50 22.21 -51.01
CA LYS A 493 -0.62 23.36 -50.76
C LYS A 493 -1.11 24.14 -49.53
N PRO A 494 -0.25 24.62 -48.62
CA PRO A 494 -0.69 25.24 -47.38
C PRO A 494 -1.65 26.41 -47.63
N ALA A 495 -2.88 26.29 -47.14
CA ALA A 495 -3.81 27.39 -47.04
C ALA A 495 -3.55 28.13 -45.73
N THR A 496 -3.15 29.41 -45.83
CA THR A 496 -2.96 30.28 -44.68
C THR A 496 -4.30 30.58 -44.00
N VAL A 497 -4.50 29.99 -42.82
CA VAL A 497 -5.58 30.34 -41.87
C VAL A 497 -4.92 30.64 -40.51
N PRO A 498 -5.37 31.66 -39.74
CA PRO A 498 -4.63 32.12 -38.57
C PRO A 498 -4.57 31.08 -37.44
N ILE A 499 -3.44 31.08 -36.74
CA ILE A 499 -3.18 30.21 -35.60
C ILE A 499 -4.03 30.64 -34.40
N THR A 500 -4.81 29.73 -33.83
CA THR A 500 -5.29 29.81 -32.43
C THR A 500 -4.46 28.88 -31.57
N THR A 501 -3.44 29.42 -30.89
CA THR A 501 -2.62 28.67 -29.94
C THR A 501 -3.39 28.43 -28.64
N SER A 502 -3.68 27.16 -28.30
CA SER A 502 -3.91 26.76 -26.91
C SER A 502 -2.57 26.35 -26.30
N THR A 503 -1.83 27.31 -25.76
CA THR A 503 -0.60 27.05 -25.00
C THR A 503 -0.96 26.39 -23.67
N ALA A 504 -0.45 25.18 -23.43
CA ALA A 504 -0.36 24.63 -22.08
C ALA A 504 0.60 25.51 -21.25
N THR A 505 0.17 25.89 -20.04
CA THR A 505 0.95 26.79 -19.18
C THR A 505 1.67 25.99 -18.10
N THR A 506 2.98 25.77 -18.27
CA THR A 506 3.87 25.52 -17.14
C THR A 506 4.10 26.84 -16.40
N GLY A 507 3.90 26.83 -15.08
CA GLY A 507 4.15 28.00 -14.24
C GLY A 507 5.58 28.01 -13.73
N THR A 508 6.32 29.07 -14.02
CA THR A 508 7.53 29.46 -13.27
C THR A 508 7.34 30.84 -12.66
N GLU A 509 7.81 31.02 -11.43
CA GLU A 509 7.65 32.29 -10.72
C GLU A 509 8.49 33.41 -11.35
N THR A 510 7.97 34.63 -11.37
CA THR A 510 8.62 35.76 -10.68
C THR A 510 7.72 36.99 -10.55
N THR A 511 7.88 37.66 -9.41
CA THR A 511 7.33 38.95 -8.95
C THR A 511 6.90 40.00 -9.98
N GLY A 512 5.72 40.60 -9.78
CA GLY A 512 5.27 41.85 -10.43
C GLY A 512 4.31 42.65 -9.55
N THR A 513 4.56 43.96 -9.39
CA THR A 513 3.87 44.86 -8.44
C THR A 513 2.49 45.34 -8.91
N ALA A 514 1.64 45.75 -7.95
CA ALA A 514 0.29 46.24 -8.20
C ALA A 514 0.25 47.68 -8.75
N THR A 515 -0.74 47.98 -9.60
CA THR A 515 -1.41 49.31 -9.61
C THR A 515 -2.80 49.26 -10.27
N THR A 516 -3.62 50.26 -9.96
CA THR A 516 -5.09 50.30 -10.15
C THR A 516 -5.57 50.81 -11.51
N GLY A 517 -6.79 50.40 -11.92
CA GLY A 517 -7.57 51.00 -13.01
C GLY A 517 -9.09 50.75 -12.85
N THR A 518 -9.94 51.73 -13.22
CA THR A 518 -11.33 51.85 -12.70
C THR A 518 -12.47 51.63 -13.72
N ALA A 519 -13.45 50.83 -13.31
CA ALA A 519 -14.93 50.91 -13.46
C ALA A 519 -15.66 51.54 -14.70
N THR A 520 -16.74 50.83 -15.11
CA THR A 520 -18.05 51.33 -15.67
C THR A 520 -18.07 51.98 -17.08
N THR A 521 -19.13 51.94 -17.94
CA THR A 521 -20.55 51.48 -17.87
C THR A 521 -21.15 51.31 -19.30
N GLY A 522 -22.33 50.67 -19.46
CA GLY A 522 -23.28 50.91 -20.59
C GLY A 522 -23.75 49.67 -21.38
N THR A 523 -24.92 49.07 -21.10
CA THR A 523 -26.31 49.34 -21.63
C THR A 523 -26.68 48.59 -22.94
N ALA A 524 -27.97 48.29 -23.14
CA ALA A 524 -28.45 47.12 -23.92
C ALA A 524 -29.54 47.39 -24.99
N THR A 525 -30.04 46.28 -25.58
CA THR A 525 -31.38 45.98 -26.17
C THR A 525 -31.71 46.08 -27.69
N THR A 526 -32.34 44.98 -28.18
CA THR A 526 -33.31 44.80 -29.32
C THR A 526 -32.84 45.07 -30.77
N GLY A 527 -33.26 44.34 -31.83
CA GLY A 527 -34.14 43.16 -32.07
C GLY A 527 -33.72 42.46 -33.40
N THR A 528 -34.48 41.65 -34.17
CA THR A 528 -35.84 41.04 -34.10
C THR A 528 -35.95 39.89 -35.17
N ALA A 529 -37.09 39.21 -35.40
CA ALA A 529 -37.20 38.02 -36.29
C ALA A 529 -38.52 37.92 -37.14
N THR A 530 -38.56 37.02 -38.15
CA THR A 530 -39.72 36.53 -38.97
C THR A 530 -39.26 35.40 -39.94
N THR A 531 -40.02 34.42 -40.49
CA THR A 531 -41.13 33.52 -40.03
C THR A 531 -41.54 32.51 -41.15
N GLY A 532 -41.71 31.21 -40.85
CA GLY A 532 -42.62 30.26 -41.57
C GLY A 532 -41.97 29.21 -42.51
N ALA A 533 -42.50 28.00 -42.72
CA ALA A 533 -43.71 27.29 -42.20
C ALA A 533 -43.68 25.78 -42.68
N ALA A 534 -44.45 24.79 -42.19
CA ALA A 534 -45.14 24.52 -40.92
C ALA A 534 -45.73 23.06 -40.90
N THR A 535 -46.06 22.51 -39.71
CA THR A 535 -46.93 21.31 -39.41
C THR A 535 -46.50 19.92 -39.92
N THR A 536 -46.62 18.81 -39.17
CA THR A 536 -47.22 18.48 -37.84
C THR A 536 -46.45 17.26 -37.27
N GLY A 537 -46.59 16.73 -36.04
CA GLY A 537 -47.47 16.95 -34.86
C GLY A 537 -47.40 15.67 -33.98
N THR A 538 -47.69 15.64 -32.67
CA THR A 538 -48.19 16.61 -31.69
C THR A 538 -47.46 16.46 -30.34
N ALA A 539 -47.14 17.57 -29.69
CA ALA A 539 -46.80 17.64 -28.27
C ALA A 539 -47.57 18.82 -27.64
N THR A 540 -47.91 18.74 -26.36
CA THR A 540 -48.53 19.84 -25.60
C THR A 540 -47.74 20.17 -24.34
N THR A 541 -47.63 21.47 -24.09
CA THR A 541 -46.76 22.14 -23.11
C THR A 541 -47.57 22.72 -21.95
N GLY A 542 -46.90 23.14 -20.86
CA GLY A 542 -47.50 24.01 -19.85
C GLY A 542 -46.71 24.08 -18.54
N ALA A 543 -46.34 25.31 -18.13
CA ALA A 543 -45.64 25.58 -16.86
C ALA A 543 -46.60 26.01 -15.73
N ALA A 544 -46.08 26.13 -14.51
CA ALA A 544 -46.87 26.25 -13.27
C ALA A 544 -47.45 27.64 -12.95
N THR A 545 -48.55 27.67 -12.18
CA THR A 545 -48.66 28.47 -10.93
C THR A 545 -49.89 28.10 -10.06
N THR A 546 -49.65 28.01 -8.75
CA THR A 546 -50.54 28.15 -7.56
C THR A 546 -52.07 27.90 -7.66
N GLY A 547 -52.55 26.93 -6.87
CA GLY A 547 -53.93 26.78 -6.40
C GLY A 547 -54.01 25.88 -5.16
N THR A 548 -54.87 26.19 -4.19
CA THR A 548 -54.93 25.56 -2.84
C THR A 548 -56.00 24.47 -2.69
N ALA A 549 -55.80 23.62 -1.65
CA ALA A 549 -56.75 22.63 -1.10
C ALA A 549 -56.98 21.36 -1.96
N THR A 550 -57.32 20.18 -1.43
CA THR A 550 -57.73 19.80 -0.05
C THR A 550 -57.28 18.38 0.29
N THR A 551 -57.40 17.99 1.57
CA THR A 551 -57.10 16.67 2.14
C THR A 551 -57.78 15.47 1.46
N GLY A 552 -57.04 14.36 1.32
CA GLY A 552 -57.57 13.01 1.10
C GLY A 552 -56.79 11.99 1.95
N THR A 553 -57.49 11.13 2.67
CA THR A 553 -56.93 10.14 3.63
C THR A 553 -57.05 8.70 3.14
N ALA A 554 -56.27 7.81 3.77
CA ALA A 554 -56.21 6.35 3.59
C ALA A 554 -55.40 5.87 2.35
N THR A 555 -54.70 4.72 2.39
CA THR A 555 -54.86 3.57 3.31
C THR A 555 -53.52 2.88 3.63
N THR A 556 -53.41 2.30 4.82
CA THR A 556 -52.29 1.44 5.25
C THR A 556 -52.32 0.06 4.60
N GLY A 557 -51.15 -0.44 4.18
CA GLY A 557 -50.92 -1.87 3.88
C GLY A 557 -49.99 -2.49 4.94
N THR A 558 -50.45 -3.53 5.64
CA THR A 558 -49.71 -4.21 6.71
C THR A 558 -48.89 -5.41 6.23
N ALA A 559 -47.89 -5.78 7.03
CA ALA A 559 -46.92 -6.84 6.75
C ALA A 559 -47.50 -8.27 6.70
N THR A 560 -46.73 -9.18 6.09
CA THR A 560 -46.82 -10.63 6.29
C THR A 560 -45.59 -11.15 7.01
N THR A 561 -45.81 -11.88 8.11
CA THR A 561 -44.79 -12.55 8.92
C THR A 561 -44.51 -13.97 8.44
N GLY A 562 -43.30 -14.46 8.69
CA GLY A 562 -42.93 -15.88 8.54
C GLY A 562 -42.15 -16.39 9.76
N THR A 563 -42.74 -17.36 10.46
CA THR A 563 -42.17 -18.18 11.55
C THR A 563 -42.71 -19.60 11.33
N ALA A 564 -42.10 -20.72 11.75
CA ALA A 564 -40.81 -21.02 12.41
C ALA A 564 -40.50 -22.52 12.16
N THR A 565 -39.33 -23.01 12.58
CA THR A 565 -39.20 -24.40 13.03
C THR A 565 -38.17 -24.55 14.14
N THR A 566 -38.54 -25.29 15.18
CA THR A 566 -37.74 -25.61 16.39
C THR A 566 -37.26 -27.06 16.39
N GLY A 567 -36.12 -27.33 17.04
CA GLY A 567 -35.72 -28.67 17.48
C GLY A 567 -35.08 -28.63 18.87
N THR A 568 -35.53 -29.49 19.79
CA THR A 568 -35.05 -29.64 21.18
C THR A 568 -35.16 -31.12 21.62
N VAL A 569 -34.67 -31.46 22.84
CA VAL A 569 -34.66 -32.77 23.56
C VAL A 569 -33.29 -33.51 23.47
N SER A 570 -32.61 -33.98 24.54
CA SER A 570 -32.89 -33.94 26.00
C SER A 570 -31.65 -34.09 26.93
N THR A 571 -31.72 -33.39 28.08
CA THR A 571 -31.33 -33.75 29.47
C THR A 571 -30.35 -34.90 29.85
N SER A 572 -29.39 -34.58 30.74
CA SER A 572 -29.08 -35.36 31.98
C SER A 572 -28.34 -34.51 33.05
N THR A 573 -28.47 -34.87 34.34
CA THR A 573 -27.91 -34.22 35.57
C THR A 573 -28.09 -35.24 36.74
N PRO A 574 -27.65 -35.04 38.03
CA PRO A 574 -26.65 -34.16 38.69
C PRO A 574 -25.65 -35.07 39.54
N PRO A 575 -25.11 -34.76 40.75
CA PRO A 575 -24.94 -33.54 41.59
C PRO A 575 -23.46 -33.26 42.02
N ILE A 576 -23.04 -32.22 42.78
CA ILE A 576 -23.23 -31.95 44.25
C ILE A 576 -22.85 -30.48 44.61
N THR A 577 -23.38 -29.99 45.74
CA THR A 577 -23.22 -28.70 46.47
C THR A 577 -21.77 -28.26 46.78
N THR A 578 -21.43 -26.97 47.06
CA THR A 578 -21.77 -26.20 48.30
C THR A 578 -21.71 -24.65 48.20
N THR A 579 -22.24 -24.01 49.25
CA THR A 579 -22.49 -22.56 49.46
C THR A 579 -21.35 -21.81 50.16
N ALA A 580 -21.14 -20.51 49.87
CA ALA A 580 -20.68 -19.52 50.85
C ALA A 580 -20.99 -18.06 50.45
N THR A 581 -21.45 -17.25 51.42
CA THR A 581 -21.74 -15.80 51.34
C THR A 581 -20.95 -15.06 52.42
N THR A 582 -20.47 -13.83 52.14
CA THR A 582 -20.26 -12.70 53.10
C THR A 582 -19.62 -11.51 52.35
N THR A 583 -20.33 -10.40 52.09
CA THR A 583 -20.51 -9.16 52.92
C THR A 583 -19.32 -8.18 52.94
N ALA A 584 -19.65 -6.89 52.79
CA ALA A 584 -18.73 -5.76 52.61
C ALA A 584 -18.16 -5.19 53.93
N ASN A 585 -17.15 -4.30 53.83
CA ASN A 585 -17.17 -2.99 54.50
C ASN A 585 -16.04 -2.03 54.06
N LYS A 586 -16.39 -0.73 53.98
CA LYS A 586 -15.51 0.45 53.92
C LYS A 586 -15.82 1.32 55.14
N PRO A 587 -14.83 1.97 55.77
CA PRO A 587 -14.96 3.41 56.13
C PRO A 587 -13.63 4.20 55.92
N PRO A 588 -13.56 5.53 56.20
CA PRO A 588 -12.75 6.47 55.40
C PRO A 588 -11.65 7.23 56.19
N VAL A 589 -11.01 8.24 55.59
CA VAL A 589 -10.60 9.54 56.20
C VAL A 589 -10.29 10.59 55.10
N THR A 590 -10.38 11.86 55.48
CA THR A 590 -10.48 13.08 54.63
C THR A 590 -9.14 13.72 54.22
N ALA A 591 -9.17 14.55 53.18
CA ALA A 591 -8.04 15.30 52.60
C ALA A 591 -7.71 16.64 53.32
N ILE A 592 -6.65 17.34 52.87
CA ILE A 592 -6.67 18.74 52.38
C ILE A 592 -5.29 19.15 51.80
N ALA A 593 -5.30 19.72 50.58
CA ALA A 593 -4.35 20.73 50.11
C ALA A 593 -5.05 21.58 49.03
N THR A 594 -4.73 22.87 48.94
CA THR A 594 -5.59 23.91 48.34
C THR A 594 -5.10 24.46 47.00
N THR A 595 -6.00 24.64 46.02
CA THR A 595 -5.84 25.58 44.89
C THR A 595 -7.16 26.27 44.51
N SER A 596 -7.04 27.42 43.83
CA SER A 596 -8.07 28.40 43.48
C SER A 596 -9.22 27.86 42.61
N PRO A 597 -10.40 28.53 42.56
CA PRO A 597 -11.64 27.93 42.07
C PRO A 597 -11.65 27.74 40.55
N SER A 598 -11.83 26.49 40.11
CA SER A 598 -12.31 26.18 38.77
C SER A 598 -13.82 26.39 38.71
N THR A 599 -14.30 27.15 37.72
CA THR A 599 -15.72 27.16 37.37
C THR A 599 -16.04 25.86 36.63
N GLN A 600 -16.59 24.87 37.33
CA GLN A 600 -17.28 23.78 36.67
C GLN A 600 -18.43 24.36 35.83
N VAL A 601 -18.55 23.91 34.58
CA VAL A 601 -19.65 24.30 33.70
C VAL A 601 -20.93 23.68 34.26
N GLN A 602 -21.70 24.45 35.03
CA GLN A 602 -23.02 24.03 35.47
C GLN A 602 -23.90 23.73 34.26
N GLN A 603 -24.67 22.64 34.34
CA GLN A 603 -25.70 22.30 33.36
C GLN A 603 -26.73 23.44 33.29
N ASN A 604 -26.58 24.30 32.27
CA ASN A 604 -27.63 25.21 31.87
C ASN A 604 -28.15 24.70 30.52
N ASN A 605 -29.19 23.85 30.57
CA ASN A 605 -29.84 23.24 29.40
C ASN A 605 -30.66 24.26 28.57
N THR A 606 -30.18 25.49 28.46
CA THR A 606 -30.69 26.51 27.57
C THR A 606 -29.88 26.41 26.29
N VAL A 607 -30.43 25.72 25.28
CA VAL A 607 -29.81 25.67 23.94
C VAL A 607 -29.73 27.09 23.41
N ASN A 608 -28.52 27.64 23.38
CA ASN A 608 -28.28 28.93 22.75
C ASN A 608 -28.20 28.69 21.24
N ASN A 609 -29.33 28.88 20.55
CA ASN A 609 -29.50 28.57 19.11
C ASN A 609 -28.51 29.27 18.17
N ASP A 610 -27.74 30.25 18.65
CA ASP A 610 -26.68 30.94 17.92
C ASP A 610 -25.31 30.25 17.99
N CYS A 611 -25.19 29.08 18.65
CA CYS A 611 -23.91 28.39 18.83
C CYS A 611 -23.98 26.88 18.57
N ILE A 612 -23.31 26.39 17.51
CA ILE A 612 -23.22 24.96 17.17
C ILE A 612 -21.76 24.51 17.10
N CYS A 613 -21.46 23.38 17.74
CA CYS A 613 -20.15 22.72 17.73
C CYS A 613 -20.22 21.37 17.02
N VAL A 614 -19.06 20.79 16.70
CA VAL A 614 -18.98 19.43 16.15
C VAL A 614 -19.44 18.39 17.18
N ARG A 615 -19.87 17.22 16.68
CA ARG A 615 -20.52 16.18 17.48
C ARG A 615 -19.62 15.70 18.64
N GLY A 616 -20.13 15.77 19.87
CA GLY A 616 -19.40 15.43 21.10
C GLY A 616 -18.87 16.63 21.89
N GLN A 617 -18.94 17.84 21.31
CA GLN A 617 -18.54 19.08 21.95
C GLN A 617 -19.73 19.95 22.37
N ILE A 618 -19.52 20.75 23.42
CA ILE A 618 -20.45 21.76 23.91
C ILE A 618 -19.89 23.16 23.63
N CYS A 619 -20.77 24.11 23.29
CA CYS A 619 -20.39 25.51 23.14
C CYS A 619 -20.39 26.22 24.50
N LEU A 620 -19.31 26.97 24.78
CA LEU A 620 -19.26 27.88 25.91
C LEU A 620 -19.99 29.19 25.59
N PRO A 621 -21.07 29.57 26.32
CA PRO A 621 -22.01 30.62 25.88
C PRO A 621 -21.43 32.01 25.61
N ASN A 622 -20.33 32.37 26.29
CA ASN A 622 -19.74 33.72 26.25
C ASN A 622 -18.50 33.83 25.37
N SER A 623 -17.78 32.73 25.13
CA SER A 623 -16.58 32.71 24.28
C SER A 623 -16.85 32.18 22.88
N HIS A 624 -17.97 31.45 22.68
CA HIS A 624 -18.28 30.72 21.44
C HIS A 624 -17.17 29.74 21.02
N ILE A 625 -16.45 29.21 22.02
CA ILE A 625 -15.44 28.15 21.86
C ILE A 625 -16.11 26.80 22.14
N CYS A 626 -15.74 25.80 21.34
CA CYS A 626 -16.19 24.42 21.49
C CYS A 626 -15.21 23.63 22.36
N VAL A 627 -15.73 22.91 23.35
CA VAL A 627 -14.97 22.06 24.28
C VAL A 627 -15.62 20.68 24.38
N ASN A 628 -14.85 19.62 24.65
CA ASN A 628 -15.47 18.30 24.82
C ASN A 628 -16.29 18.28 26.12
N GLN A 629 -17.37 17.50 26.12
CA GLN A 629 -18.37 17.49 27.20
C GLN A 629 -17.81 17.09 28.59
N PHE A 630 -16.61 16.51 28.66
CA PHE A 630 -16.01 15.96 29.88
C PHE A 630 -14.67 16.64 30.29
N ASP A 631 -14.24 17.68 29.57
CA ASP A 631 -12.94 18.34 29.82
C ASP A 631 -13.04 19.46 30.87
N VAL A 632 -11.96 19.65 31.64
CA VAL A 632 -11.83 20.76 32.61
C VAL A 632 -11.23 21.99 31.92
N TYR A 633 -12.10 22.84 31.38
CA TYR A 633 -11.69 24.05 30.67
C TYR A 633 -11.26 25.19 31.61
N GLN A 634 -10.04 25.72 31.43
CA GLN A 634 -9.48 26.82 32.24
C GLN A 634 -9.49 28.20 31.56
N GLY A 635 -10.31 28.42 30.52
CA GLY A 635 -10.41 29.74 29.87
C GLY A 635 -9.52 29.93 28.64
N GLU A 636 -9.11 28.86 27.98
CA GLU A 636 -8.20 28.90 26.83
C GLU A 636 -8.75 29.67 25.62
N SER A 637 -7.82 30.14 24.78
CA SER A 637 -8.16 30.97 23.63
C SER A 637 -8.55 30.12 22.40
N CYS A 638 -9.18 30.73 21.40
CA CYS A 638 -9.55 30.01 20.17
C CYS A 638 -8.36 29.59 19.28
N PHE A 639 -7.14 29.83 19.74
CA PHE A 639 -5.91 29.31 19.13
C PHE A 639 -5.77 27.80 19.32
N GLN A 640 -6.22 27.28 20.48
CA GLN A 640 -6.10 25.87 20.85
C GLN A 640 -7.39 25.08 20.60
N LEU A 641 -8.54 25.76 20.60
CA LEU A 641 -9.87 25.16 20.57
C LEU A 641 -10.76 25.85 19.52
N SER A 642 -11.46 25.05 18.73
CA SER A 642 -12.27 25.54 17.61
C SER A 642 -13.38 26.49 18.06
N CYS A 643 -13.58 27.54 17.27
CA CYS A 643 -14.78 28.36 17.37
C CYS A 643 -16.02 27.59 16.90
N ALA A 644 -17.16 27.91 17.48
CA ALA A 644 -18.46 27.43 17.00
C ALA A 644 -18.75 27.89 15.57
N LEU A 645 -19.58 27.12 14.87
CA LEU A 645 -19.96 27.38 13.47
C LEU A 645 -20.52 28.80 13.30
N GLY A 646 -20.00 29.53 12.31
CA GLY A 646 -20.31 30.94 12.06
C GLY A 646 -19.43 31.93 12.85
N TYR A 647 -18.39 31.47 13.54
CA TYR A 647 -17.39 32.30 14.20
C TYR A 647 -15.98 31.98 13.69
N ARG A 648 -15.15 33.01 13.48
CA ARG A 648 -13.73 32.86 13.14
C ARG A 648 -12.87 33.23 14.34
N CYS A 649 -11.79 32.50 14.55
CA CYS A 649 -10.77 32.93 15.50
C CYS A 649 -10.01 34.15 14.96
N ILE A 650 -9.87 35.20 15.77
CA ILE A 650 -9.15 36.43 15.43
C ILE A 650 -8.31 36.87 16.64
N GLU A 651 -7.03 37.15 16.43
CA GLU A 651 -6.18 37.80 17.43
C GLU A 651 -6.67 39.24 17.66
N LYS A 652 -6.92 39.62 18.93
CA LYS A 652 -7.36 40.98 19.28
C LYS A 652 -6.19 41.88 19.68
N THR A 653 -5.34 41.40 20.58
CA THR A 653 -4.14 42.07 21.11
C THR A 653 -3.32 41.06 21.90
N ASN A 654 -1.99 41.19 21.89
CA ASN A 654 -1.04 40.43 22.73
C ASN A 654 -1.31 38.91 22.75
N GLN A 655 -1.45 38.26 21.59
CA GLN A 655 -1.71 36.82 21.47
C GLN A 655 -3.02 36.34 22.13
N ILE A 656 -3.95 37.25 22.46
CA ILE A 656 -5.29 36.88 22.95
C ILE A 656 -6.22 36.70 21.76
N TYR A 657 -6.46 35.43 21.43
CA TYR A 657 -7.34 34.99 20.35
C TYR A 657 -8.79 34.86 20.83
N LYS A 658 -9.76 35.44 20.09
CA LYS A 658 -11.19 35.34 20.40
C LYS A 658 -12.02 34.97 19.18
N CYS A 659 -13.06 34.18 19.40
CA CYS A 659 -14.07 33.89 18.39
C CYS A 659 -14.89 35.14 18.10
N VAL A 660 -14.90 35.57 16.84
CA VAL A 660 -15.66 36.72 16.34
C VAL A 660 -16.63 36.21 15.29
N LYS A 661 -17.90 36.62 15.40
CA LYS A 661 -18.96 36.20 14.47
C LYS A 661 -18.59 36.61 13.04
N GLN A 662 -18.68 35.67 12.11
CA GLN A 662 -18.48 35.92 10.69
C GLN A 662 -19.68 36.69 10.14
N ASP A 663 -19.43 37.74 9.35
CA ASP A 663 -20.49 38.61 8.82
C ASP A 663 -21.21 38.05 7.57
N TYR A 664 -20.81 36.86 7.10
CA TYR A 664 -21.36 36.14 5.96
C TYR A 664 -22.10 34.87 6.38
N CYS A 665 -23.04 34.41 5.54
CA CYS A 665 -23.82 33.21 5.81
C CYS A 665 -23.12 31.97 5.25
N ILE A 666 -22.89 30.97 6.12
CA ILE A 666 -22.36 29.65 5.75
C ILE A 666 -23.40 28.81 4.99
N THR A 667 -22.91 27.96 4.09
CA THR A 667 -23.69 27.14 3.14
C THR A 667 -23.35 25.66 3.28
N CYS A 668 -24.04 24.79 2.54
CA CYS A 668 -23.70 23.36 2.50
C CYS A 668 -22.36 23.05 1.81
N ALA A 669 -21.73 24.01 1.11
CA ALA A 669 -20.37 23.83 0.58
C ALA A 669 -19.30 23.99 1.68
N ASP A 670 -19.66 24.63 2.81
CA ASP A 670 -18.76 24.93 3.92
C ASP A 670 -18.76 23.84 5.01
N ILE A 671 -19.56 22.77 4.87
CA ILE A 671 -19.60 21.64 5.80
C ILE A 671 -19.62 20.27 5.09
N THR A 672 -18.90 19.30 5.64
CA THR A 672 -18.88 17.91 5.16
C THR A 672 -19.72 17.04 6.09
N CYS A 673 -20.69 16.30 5.54
CA CYS A 673 -21.50 15.34 6.29
C CYS A 673 -21.04 13.92 5.99
N THR A 674 -20.85 13.11 7.03
CA THR A 674 -20.49 11.69 6.89
C THR A 674 -21.71 10.84 6.54
N SER A 675 -21.53 9.85 5.67
CA SER A 675 -22.60 8.92 5.27
C SER A 675 -23.23 8.22 6.49
N PRO A 676 -24.56 8.02 6.55
CA PRO A 676 -25.56 8.32 5.53
C PRO A 676 -26.14 9.76 5.58
N TYR A 677 -25.61 10.64 6.43
CA TYR A 677 -26.12 11.99 6.63
C TYR A 677 -25.72 12.91 5.46
N ARG A 678 -26.63 13.79 5.05
CA ARG A 678 -26.45 14.82 4.02
C ARG A 678 -26.68 16.22 4.60
N CYS A 679 -26.07 17.23 4.01
CA CYS A 679 -26.32 18.60 4.41
C CYS A 679 -27.72 19.06 3.98
N ILE A 680 -28.48 19.58 4.94
CA ILE A 680 -29.76 20.25 4.72
C ILE A 680 -29.72 21.68 5.28
N LEU A 681 -30.44 22.60 4.65
CA LEU A 681 -30.59 23.97 5.12
C LEU A 681 -31.82 24.08 6.03
N VAL A 682 -31.60 24.17 7.34
CA VAL A 682 -32.66 24.31 8.36
C VAL A 682 -32.95 25.79 8.59
N LEU A 683 -34.22 26.16 8.75
CA LEU A 683 -34.62 27.55 9.00
C LEU A 683 -34.09 28.02 10.37
N ASN A 684 -33.34 29.12 10.39
CA ASN A 684 -32.78 29.73 11.60
C ASN A 684 -33.46 31.09 11.88
N THR A 685 -33.61 31.45 13.16
CA THR A 685 -34.13 32.73 13.66
C THR A 685 -33.25 33.96 13.37
N SER A 686 -32.05 33.77 12.83
CA SER A 686 -31.11 34.84 12.47
C SER A 686 -31.67 35.78 11.40
N GLN A 687 -31.74 37.07 11.72
CA GLN A 687 -32.22 38.11 10.81
C GLN A 687 -31.31 38.32 9.57
N LYS A 688 -30.02 37.93 9.65
CA LYS A 688 -29.06 37.97 8.53
C LYS A 688 -29.10 36.68 7.70
N CYS A 689 -29.10 35.53 8.36
CA CYS A 689 -28.95 34.22 7.72
C CYS A 689 -30.17 33.34 8.04
N LYS A 690 -31.21 33.44 7.21
CA LYS A 690 -32.48 32.71 7.39
C LYS A 690 -32.35 31.18 7.44
N TYR A 691 -31.23 30.64 6.98
CA TYR A 691 -30.98 29.21 6.88
C TYR A 691 -29.59 28.87 7.42
N GLN A 692 -29.48 27.69 8.04
CA GLN A 692 -28.23 27.15 8.57
C GLN A 692 -27.99 25.72 8.04
N PRO A 693 -26.81 25.43 7.45
CA PRO A 693 -26.47 24.08 7.02
C PRO A 693 -26.31 23.15 8.23
N THR A 694 -26.94 21.98 8.16
CA THR A 694 -27.01 20.98 9.22
C THR A 694 -26.94 19.58 8.60
N CYS A 695 -26.12 18.68 9.15
CA CYS A 695 -26.11 17.27 8.71
C CYS A 695 -27.32 16.52 9.27
N SER A 696 -28.12 15.88 8.40
CA SER A 696 -29.29 15.08 8.76
C SER A 696 -29.46 13.89 7.82
N ASN A 697 -30.19 12.86 8.24
CA ASN A 697 -30.48 11.67 7.41
C ASN A 697 -31.56 12.01 6.35
#